data_AF-A0A7V7TYS3-F1
#
_entry.id   AF-A0A7V7TYS3-F1
#
_cell.length_a   1.000
_cell.length_b   1.000
_cell.length_c   1.000
_cell.angle_alpha   90.00
_cell.angle_beta   90.00
_cell.angle_gamma   90.00
#
_symmetry.space_group_name_H-M   'P 1'
#
loop_
_entity.id
_entity.type
_entity.pdbx_description
1 polymer ?
#
loop_
_entity_poly.entity_id
_entity_poly.type
_entity_poly.pdbx_seq_one_letter_code
_entity_poly.pdbx_strand_id
1 'polypeptide(L)'
;MSDLLRVEDLTVEFKVPAGTTRAVSNLSFRIEPGKTVAVVGESGSGKSVTAQAILGILPVIARRRSGRILFRDGNGPEIDLASLKPRSEKYAAIRGGRISMIFQEPTTSFSALHTIGSQIGEVLKLHEGADDKQAREATIRALGEVGFKNPERSVDAYPFELSGGLCQRAMIAMAMICKPALLIADEPTTALDVTVQAEILKLMRQLQERNGTAILLIAHDLGVVANMADEMVVVYHGEVMESGPARELFAAPKHPYLKALLHAVPRIGMKPGERLTPVREISVDLSKAGRHRPAEARCPVGEPLVKLRGLAKGFTNRSETRWLKRKGSGPVAMAVNGVDLDIRRGECLGLVGESGCGKTTLSKMVVRTVPADEGTVEMQGKGGAEDVLALGGEALRHWRTRVQYVFQNPYSALNPRMTVGAIIAEPLQIHEYGDHKARKARVAELLTLVGLDASYMNRYPHSFSGGQRQRIGIARALALDPELIIFDEPVSALDVSIQAQILNLLRDLKSALGLTYLFISHNLAVVDYLADRIAVMASGRLVELAPREELFRNPRHPYTRALMAAVPQPDPNRRLDFSKVSLSRQSAPDAWGAPFAPDERGEPHWIGIGPDHYVRAHEVPPVADLGGRTPEEHREIALSLATDPVGEAVAHLDFESGTLDGWSTRRLAGPHSAQVQDVVARVGAKSCRFELRPDERVSQGHRAELRDWYNAPLEAETWYGFATLLPEDFAPPLGTGIVLAQWHDQAKLGEPSGKPPLALRFRDGRLRFTGAFDDVASANPAKTHVFHEMAAPLGQWMDFVFRIRWSRTGDAAIEAFLNGRPLFNFWGPLGYRNEEQAPYFKLGLYASGPIDGPLVAYHDNYSRGSSFAEVDPSVSHGVAAVVPEPA
;
A
#
# COMPACT_ATOMS: atom_id res chain seq x y z
N MET A 1 -33.67 -10.81 -14.08
CA MET A 1 -33.89 -9.70 -13.13
C MET A 1 -34.00 -8.41 -13.94
N SER A 2 -34.84 -7.46 -13.53
CA SER A 2 -34.95 -6.17 -14.24
C SER A 2 -33.88 -5.19 -13.77
N ASP A 3 -33.32 -4.42 -14.69
CA ASP A 3 -32.35 -3.36 -14.42
C ASP A 3 -32.89 -2.32 -13.43
N LEU A 4 -32.04 -1.83 -12.53
CA LEU A 4 -32.36 -0.76 -11.58
C LEU A 4 -32.41 0.61 -12.28
N LEU A 5 -31.44 0.85 -13.16
CA LEU A 5 -31.34 2.07 -13.96
C LEU A 5 -31.00 1.71 -15.40
N ARG A 6 -31.69 2.31 -16.37
CA ARG A 6 -31.31 2.30 -17.78
C ARG A 6 -31.24 3.72 -18.30
N VAL A 7 -30.08 4.09 -18.82
CA VAL A 7 -29.87 5.33 -19.55
C VAL A 7 -29.88 4.97 -21.04
N GLU A 8 -30.76 5.61 -21.80
CA GLU A 8 -30.94 5.34 -23.24
C GLU A 8 -30.80 6.63 -24.03
N ASP A 9 -29.85 6.65 -24.96
CA ASP A 9 -29.60 7.71 -25.94
C ASP A 9 -29.52 9.12 -25.33
N LEU A 10 -28.95 9.22 -24.13
CA LEU A 10 -28.85 10.47 -23.39
C LEU A 10 -27.97 11.46 -24.17
N THR A 11 -28.53 12.64 -24.44
CA THR A 11 -27.79 13.74 -25.07
C THR A 11 -27.96 15.01 -24.24
N VAL A 12 -26.83 15.62 -23.88
CA VAL A 12 -26.77 16.86 -23.08
C VAL A 12 -25.92 17.90 -23.79
N GLU A 13 -26.49 19.11 -23.93
CA GLU A 13 -25.87 20.24 -24.62
C GLU A 13 -25.65 21.40 -23.65
N PHE A 14 -24.49 22.05 -23.74
CA PHE A 14 -24.17 23.29 -23.05
C PHE A 14 -24.30 24.47 -24.01
N LYS A 15 -24.99 25.52 -23.57
CA LYS A 15 -25.01 26.82 -24.24
C LYS A 15 -23.89 27.67 -23.67
N VAL A 16 -22.83 27.84 -24.46
CA VAL A 16 -21.71 28.75 -24.16
C VAL A 16 -21.75 29.95 -25.10
N PRO A 17 -21.12 31.09 -24.76
CA PRO A 17 -21.10 32.26 -25.65
C PRO A 17 -20.56 31.96 -27.06
N ALA A 18 -19.65 30.98 -27.19
CA ALA A 18 -19.07 30.55 -28.45
C ALA A 18 -19.95 29.59 -29.28
N GLY A 19 -21.11 29.17 -28.76
CA GLY A 19 -22.01 28.24 -29.44
C GLY A 19 -22.63 27.17 -28.54
N THR A 20 -23.22 26.15 -29.14
CA THR A 20 -23.73 24.98 -28.40
C THR A 20 -22.73 23.85 -28.50
N THR A 21 -22.24 23.37 -27.36
CA THR A 21 -21.31 22.24 -27.27
C THR A 21 -22.04 21.03 -26.72
N ARG A 22 -21.93 19.88 -27.39
CA ARG A 22 -22.46 18.61 -26.85
C ARG A 22 -21.45 18.04 -25.86
N ALA A 23 -21.87 17.82 -24.63
CA ALA A 23 -21.05 17.20 -23.59
C ALA A 23 -21.29 15.69 -23.49
N VAL A 24 -22.52 15.25 -23.81
CA VAL A 24 -22.92 13.84 -23.86
C VAL A 24 -23.71 13.64 -25.15
N SER A 25 -23.42 12.57 -25.88
CA SER A 25 -23.98 12.25 -27.20
C SER A 25 -24.42 10.78 -27.25
N ASN A 26 -25.74 10.53 -27.32
CA ASN A 26 -26.34 9.20 -27.44
C ASN A 26 -25.79 8.16 -26.45
N LEU A 27 -25.56 8.57 -25.19
CA LEU A 27 -24.95 7.72 -24.20
C LEU A 27 -25.98 6.73 -23.64
N SER A 28 -25.63 5.43 -23.69
CA SER A 28 -26.51 4.33 -23.28
C SER A 28 -25.76 3.32 -22.40
N PHE A 29 -26.33 2.99 -21.24
CA PHE A 29 -25.83 1.95 -20.34
C PHE A 29 -26.91 1.53 -19.34
N ARG A 30 -26.69 0.41 -18.64
CA ARG A 30 -27.59 -0.09 -17.59
C ARG A 30 -26.85 -0.31 -16.28
N ILE A 31 -27.59 -0.33 -15.18
CA ILE A 31 -27.11 -0.70 -13.85
C ILE A 31 -28.08 -1.74 -13.28
N GLU A 32 -27.55 -2.89 -12.91
CA GLU A 32 -28.30 -3.94 -12.22
C GLU A 32 -28.34 -3.68 -10.70
N PRO A 33 -29.39 -4.15 -10.00
CA PRO A 33 -29.46 -4.04 -8.54
C PRO A 33 -28.23 -4.65 -7.85
N GLY A 34 -27.68 -3.95 -6.86
CA GLY A 34 -26.52 -4.42 -6.07
C GLY A 34 -25.19 -4.49 -6.82
N LYS A 35 -25.13 -4.17 -8.12
CA LYS A 35 -23.89 -4.16 -8.91
C LYS A 35 -23.20 -2.79 -8.88
N THR A 36 -21.89 -2.81 -9.07
CA THR A 36 -21.10 -1.59 -9.32
C THR A 36 -20.79 -1.44 -10.80
N VAL A 37 -21.28 -0.36 -11.41
CA VAL A 37 -20.95 0.05 -12.78
C VAL A 37 -20.04 1.25 -12.73
N ALA A 38 -18.86 1.15 -13.35
CA ALA A 38 -17.92 2.24 -13.44
C ALA A 38 -18.02 2.98 -14.78
N VAL A 39 -18.05 4.31 -14.75
CA VAL A 39 -17.95 5.16 -15.95
C VAL A 39 -16.58 5.83 -15.96
N VAL A 40 -15.77 5.51 -16.99
CA VAL A 40 -14.35 5.89 -17.07
C VAL A 40 -14.09 6.70 -18.32
N GLY A 41 -13.19 7.69 -18.23
CA GLY A 41 -12.73 8.48 -19.37
C GLY A 41 -12.00 9.74 -18.93
N GLU A 42 -11.40 10.47 -19.88
CA GLU A 42 -10.73 11.76 -19.61
C GLU A 42 -11.69 12.82 -19.03
N SER A 43 -11.16 13.86 -18.38
CA SER A 43 -11.95 14.99 -17.90
C SER A 43 -12.67 15.66 -19.07
N GLY A 44 -13.91 16.08 -18.83
CA GLY A 44 -14.77 16.66 -19.86
C GLY A 44 -15.40 15.66 -20.83
N SER A 45 -15.25 14.33 -20.63
CA SER A 45 -15.94 13.32 -21.46
C SER A 45 -17.44 13.18 -21.17
N GLY A 46 -17.99 13.92 -20.21
CA GLY A 46 -19.42 13.92 -19.89
C GLY A 46 -19.85 13.00 -18.73
N LYS A 47 -18.90 12.45 -17.95
CA LYS A 47 -19.18 11.53 -16.82
C LYS A 47 -20.05 12.17 -15.72
N SER A 48 -19.57 13.26 -15.11
CA SER A 48 -20.31 14.00 -14.07
C SER A 48 -21.60 14.63 -14.61
N VAL A 49 -21.62 15.04 -15.88
CA VAL A 49 -22.82 15.55 -16.56
C VAL A 49 -23.90 14.46 -16.66
N THR A 50 -23.49 13.20 -16.89
CA THR A 50 -24.40 12.05 -16.92
C THR A 50 -25.03 11.81 -15.54
N ALA A 51 -24.23 11.85 -14.46
CA ALA A 51 -24.75 11.78 -13.09
C ALA A 51 -25.72 12.92 -12.76
N GLN A 52 -25.37 14.15 -13.11
CA GLN A 52 -26.24 15.32 -12.91
C GLN A 52 -27.55 15.24 -13.71
N ALA A 53 -27.52 14.64 -14.90
CA ALA A 53 -28.71 14.39 -15.71
C ALA A 53 -29.63 13.35 -15.06
N ILE A 54 -29.09 12.26 -14.49
CA ILE A 54 -29.85 11.25 -13.74
C ILE A 54 -30.54 11.87 -12.53
N LEU A 55 -29.87 12.79 -11.84
CA LEU A 55 -30.43 13.47 -10.67
C LEU A 55 -31.29 14.70 -11.00
N GLY A 56 -31.31 15.15 -12.26
CA GLY A 56 -32.07 16.35 -12.65
C GLY A 56 -31.50 17.65 -12.07
N ILE A 57 -30.19 17.71 -11.85
CA ILE A 57 -29.46 18.87 -11.28
C ILE A 57 -28.50 19.51 -12.28
N LEU A 58 -28.76 19.33 -13.58
CA LEU A 58 -27.96 19.98 -14.62
C LEU A 58 -27.87 21.51 -14.40
N PRO A 59 -26.71 22.12 -14.62
CA PRO A 59 -26.55 23.57 -14.49
C PRO A 59 -27.45 24.29 -15.51
N VAL A 60 -27.81 25.54 -15.23
CA VAL A 60 -28.76 26.32 -16.07
C VAL A 60 -28.32 26.46 -17.53
N ILE A 61 -27.00 26.46 -17.77
CA ILE A 61 -26.40 26.53 -19.11
C ILE A 61 -26.48 25.20 -19.87
N ALA A 62 -26.77 24.09 -19.18
CA ALA A 62 -26.91 22.77 -19.76
C ALA A 62 -28.39 22.41 -19.93
N ARG A 63 -28.70 21.70 -21.00
CA ARG A 63 -30.03 21.12 -21.22
C ARG A 63 -29.91 19.71 -21.76
N ARG A 64 -30.78 18.82 -21.29
CA ARG A 64 -31.00 17.55 -21.98
C ARG A 64 -31.73 17.81 -23.28
N ARG A 65 -31.22 17.28 -24.38
CA ARG A 65 -31.85 17.35 -25.71
C ARG A 65 -32.76 16.14 -25.98
N SER A 66 -32.29 14.95 -25.63
CA SER A 66 -32.98 13.68 -25.89
C SER A 66 -32.51 12.60 -24.91
N GLY A 67 -33.14 11.44 -24.99
CA GLY A 67 -32.85 10.25 -24.20
C GLY A 67 -33.82 10.04 -23.04
N ARG A 68 -33.86 8.80 -22.54
CA ARG A 68 -34.68 8.35 -21.41
C ARG A 68 -33.79 7.91 -20.26
N ILE A 69 -34.27 8.11 -19.04
CA ILE A 69 -33.58 7.66 -17.83
C ILE A 69 -34.59 6.87 -17.01
N LEU A 70 -34.64 5.56 -17.25
CA LEU A 70 -35.62 4.65 -16.67
C LEU A 70 -35.10 4.12 -15.34
N PHE A 71 -35.80 4.42 -14.25
CA PHE A 71 -35.47 3.97 -12.90
C PHE A 71 -36.56 3.03 -12.38
N ARG A 72 -36.17 1.87 -11.85
CA ARG A 72 -37.08 0.91 -11.21
C ARG A 72 -36.44 0.31 -9.98
N ASP A 73 -37.12 0.49 -8.85
CA ASP A 73 -36.65 0.01 -7.57
C ASP A 73 -37.50 -1.17 -7.07
N GLY A 74 -36.90 -2.36 -6.99
CA GLY A 74 -37.61 -3.60 -6.68
C GLY A 74 -38.77 -3.86 -7.64
N ASN A 75 -39.96 -4.16 -7.08
CA ASN A 75 -41.19 -4.36 -7.84
C ASN A 75 -41.98 -3.05 -8.07
N GLY A 76 -41.35 -1.90 -7.83
CA GLY A 76 -41.98 -0.59 -8.05
C GLY A 76 -42.25 -0.29 -9.53
N PRO A 77 -43.06 0.74 -9.82
CA PRO A 77 -43.26 1.18 -11.20
C PRO A 77 -41.96 1.70 -11.80
N GLU A 78 -41.79 1.49 -13.10
CA GLU A 78 -40.71 2.15 -13.84
C GLU A 78 -41.05 3.63 -14.02
N ILE A 79 -40.08 4.50 -13.72
CA ILE A 79 -40.22 5.95 -13.80
C ILE A 79 -39.16 6.46 -14.77
N ASP A 80 -39.59 7.15 -15.83
CA ASP A 80 -38.66 7.92 -16.66
C ASP A 80 -38.34 9.25 -15.97
N LEU A 81 -37.20 9.30 -15.27
CA LEU A 81 -36.70 10.49 -14.59
C LEU A 81 -36.52 11.66 -15.55
N ALA A 82 -36.22 11.39 -16.82
CA ALA A 82 -36.06 12.41 -17.83
C ALA A 82 -37.38 13.16 -18.11
N SER A 83 -38.53 12.50 -17.97
CA SER A 83 -39.84 13.11 -18.18
C SER A 83 -40.29 14.04 -17.04
N LEU A 84 -39.66 13.92 -15.86
CA LEU A 84 -40.02 14.70 -14.69
C LEU A 84 -39.49 16.14 -14.76
N LYS A 85 -40.25 17.08 -14.19
CA LYS A 85 -39.74 18.46 -13.99
C LYS A 85 -38.69 18.44 -12.87
N PRO A 86 -37.51 19.08 -13.03
CA PRO A 86 -36.44 19.07 -12.03
C PRO A 86 -36.81 19.52 -10.61
N ARG A 87 -37.86 20.35 -10.47
CA ARG A 87 -38.38 20.86 -9.19
C ARG A 87 -39.69 20.19 -8.74
N SER A 88 -40.07 19.07 -9.35
CA SER A 88 -41.31 18.37 -8.97
C SER A 88 -41.13 17.56 -7.68
N GLU A 89 -42.19 17.43 -6.90
CA GLU A 89 -42.23 16.60 -5.69
C GLU A 89 -41.84 15.14 -5.98
N LYS A 90 -42.25 14.61 -7.14
CA LYS A 90 -41.86 13.25 -7.58
C LYS A 90 -40.34 13.08 -7.71
N TYR A 91 -39.65 14.09 -8.24
CA TYR A 91 -38.19 14.06 -8.33
C TYR A 91 -37.55 14.22 -6.95
N ALA A 92 -38.07 15.14 -6.15
CA ALA A 92 -37.61 15.37 -4.79
C ALA A 92 -37.71 14.11 -3.93
N ALA A 93 -38.78 13.32 -4.04
CA ALA A 93 -38.94 12.06 -3.31
C ALA A 93 -37.90 10.98 -3.70
N ILE A 94 -37.35 11.05 -4.91
CA ILE A 94 -36.33 10.10 -5.39
C ILE A 94 -34.92 10.56 -4.99
N ARG A 95 -34.61 11.84 -5.16
CA ARG A 95 -33.28 12.41 -4.88
C ARG A 95 -33.02 12.46 -3.38
N GLY A 96 -31.90 11.90 -2.92
CA GLY A 96 -31.53 11.84 -1.50
C GLY A 96 -32.18 10.69 -0.73
N GLY A 97 -33.36 10.23 -1.16
CA GLY A 97 -34.03 9.05 -0.60
C GLY A 97 -33.67 7.75 -1.30
N ARG A 98 -33.95 7.63 -2.61
CA ARG A 98 -33.74 6.40 -3.40
C ARG A 98 -32.50 6.45 -4.30
N ILE A 99 -32.13 7.64 -4.77
CA ILE A 99 -30.89 7.89 -5.50
C ILE A 99 -30.12 9.00 -4.79
N SER A 100 -28.93 8.68 -4.29
CA SER A 100 -28.06 9.62 -3.58
C SER A 100 -26.75 9.83 -4.32
N MET A 101 -26.06 10.94 -4.03
CA MET A 101 -24.80 11.28 -4.67
C MET A 101 -23.73 11.65 -3.64
N ILE A 102 -22.53 11.13 -3.86
CA ILE A 102 -21.28 11.61 -3.28
C ILE A 102 -20.64 12.50 -4.34
N PHE A 103 -20.46 13.78 -4.02
CA PHE A 103 -19.85 14.77 -4.90
C PHE A 103 -18.32 14.72 -4.81
N GLN A 104 -17.64 15.17 -5.87
CA GLN A 104 -16.18 15.13 -6.03
C GLN A 104 -15.41 15.90 -4.94
N GLU A 105 -15.96 17.01 -4.43
CA GLU A 105 -15.34 17.81 -3.37
C GLU A 105 -16.27 17.96 -2.15
N PRO A 106 -15.96 17.30 -1.02
CA PRO A 106 -16.81 17.36 0.17
C PRO A 106 -16.98 18.74 0.78
N THR A 107 -15.89 19.49 0.85
CA THR A 107 -15.84 20.78 1.54
C THR A 107 -16.66 21.86 0.85
N THR A 108 -16.79 21.80 -0.48
CA THR A 108 -17.62 22.72 -1.26
C THR A 108 -19.09 22.28 -1.33
N SER A 109 -19.36 21.00 -1.07
CA SER A 109 -20.71 20.43 -1.09
C SER A 109 -21.47 20.63 0.22
N PHE A 110 -20.77 20.65 1.36
CA PHE A 110 -21.38 21.02 2.64
C PHE A 110 -21.53 22.53 2.77
N SER A 111 -22.62 22.96 3.41
CA SER A 111 -22.74 24.33 3.90
C SER A 111 -21.80 24.54 5.09
N ALA A 112 -20.88 25.50 4.97
CA ALA A 112 -20.00 25.91 6.06
C ALA A 112 -20.74 26.59 7.23
N LEU A 113 -22.02 26.93 7.07
CA LEU A 113 -22.83 27.60 8.10
C LEU A 113 -23.60 26.62 9.00
N HIS A 114 -23.57 25.33 8.69
CA HIS A 114 -24.33 24.30 9.40
C HIS A 114 -23.41 23.18 9.88
N THR A 115 -23.77 22.53 10.99
CA THR A 115 -23.04 21.35 11.47
C THR A 115 -23.26 20.18 10.52
N ILE A 116 -22.33 19.22 10.50
CA ILE A 116 -22.51 18.00 9.69
C ILE A 116 -23.77 17.24 10.12
N GLY A 117 -24.07 17.23 11.42
CA GLY A 117 -25.20 16.49 11.94
C GLY A 117 -26.55 17.06 11.51
N SER A 118 -26.65 18.39 11.45
CA SER A 118 -27.87 19.04 10.96
C SER A 118 -28.14 18.72 9.48
N GLN A 119 -27.09 18.73 8.65
CA GLN A 119 -27.18 18.47 7.21
C GLN A 119 -27.46 16.99 6.91
N ILE A 120 -26.83 16.07 7.65
CA ILE A 120 -27.08 14.62 7.52
C ILE A 120 -28.50 14.29 7.99
N GLY A 121 -28.90 14.78 9.16
CA GLY A 121 -30.22 14.51 9.74
C GLY A 121 -31.38 15.09 8.93
N GLU A 122 -31.18 16.21 8.23
CA GLU A 122 -32.18 16.82 7.35
C GLU A 122 -32.71 15.83 6.29
N VAL A 123 -31.84 14.96 5.75
CA VAL A 123 -32.23 13.94 4.76
C VAL A 123 -33.31 13.01 5.31
N LEU A 124 -33.17 12.53 6.54
CA LEU A 124 -34.18 11.68 7.18
C LEU A 124 -35.48 12.42 7.47
N LYS A 125 -35.40 13.69 7.88
CA LYS A 125 -36.60 14.50 8.12
C LYS A 125 -37.42 14.67 6.84
N LEU A 126 -36.74 14.89 5.71
CA LEU A 126 -37.38 15.09 4.41
C LEU A 126 -37.96 13.80 3.80
N HIS A 127 -37.28 12.67 3.96
CA HIS A 127 -37.65 11.43 3.26
C HIS A 127 -38.38 10.41 4.14
N GLU A 128 -38.15 10.41 5.45
CA GLU A 128 -38.73 9.43 6.38
C GLU A 128 -39.63 10.08 7.45
N GLY A 129 -39.75 11.42 7.45
CA GLY A 129 -40.59 12.14 8.43
C GLY A 129 -40.08 12.03 9.86
N ALA A 130 -38.78 11.74 10.04
CA ALA A 130 -38.16 11.62 11.35
C ALA A 130 -38.25 12.94 12.14
N ASP A 131 -38.49 12.86 13.45
CA ASP A 131 -38.37 14.01 14.33
C ASP A 131 -36.90 14.38 14.61
N ASP A 132 -36.66 15.52 15.26
CA ASP A 132 -35.30 16.01 15.55
C ASP A 132 -34.46 15.02 16.37
N LYS A 133 -35.10 14.29 17.30
CA LYS A 133 -34.41 13.34 18.18
C LYS A 133 -34.04 12.08 17.40
N GLN A 134 -34.99 11.53 16.65
CA GLN A 134 -34.80 10.37 15.79
C GLN A 134 -33.72 10.63 14.73
N ALA A 135 -33.79 11.78 14.06
CA ALA A 135 -32.82 12.18 13.06
C ALA A 135 -31.40 12.30 13.65
N ARG A 136 -31.27 12.90 14.85
CA ARG A 136 -29.97 13.02 15.52
C ARG A 136 -29.40 11.67 15.94
N GLU A 137 -30.21 10.79 16.55
CA GLU A 137 -29.77 9.45 16.94
C GLU A 137 -29.34 8.61 15.74
N ALA A 138 -30.11 8.66 14.65
CA ALA A 138 -29.75 7.98 13.41
C ALA A 138 -28.48 8.56 12.77
N THR A 139 -28.30 9.87 12.83
CA THR A 139 -27.08 10.54 12.36
C THR A 139 -25.84 10.12 13.15
N ILE A 140 -25.94 10.04 14.48
CA ILE A 140 -24.85 9.56 15.33
C ILE A 140 -24.48 8.12 14.97
N ARG A 141 -25.48 7.24 14.76
CA ARG A 141 -25.24 5.87 14.29
C ARG A 141 -24.56 5.85 12.93
N ALA A 142 -25.06 6.63 11.97
CA ALA A 142 -24.48 6.69 10.61
C ALA A 142 -23.03 7.20 10.64
N LEU A 143 -22.72 8.21 11.47
CA LEU A 143 -21.35 8.69 11.69
C LEU A 143 -20.45 7.59 12.30
N GLY A 144 -20.98 6.78 13.21
CA GLY A 144 -20.28 5.61 13.75
C GLY A 144 -19.99 4.55 12.67
N GLU A 145 -20.97 4.25 11.81
CA GLU A 145 -20.83 3.28 10.71
C GLU A 145 -19.76 3.70 9.69
N VAL A 146 -19.61 4.99 9.43
CA VAL A 146 -18.55 5.52 8.55
C VAL A 146 -17.22 5.76 9.27
N GLY A 147 -17.07 5.33 10.52
CA GLY A 147 -15.78 5.27 11.23
C GLY A 147 -15.38 6.52 12.00
N PHE A 148 -16.32 7.39 12.41
CA PHE A 148 -16.01 8.45 13.38
C PHE A 148 -15.69 7.85 14.75
N LYS A 149 -14.57 8.23 15.35
CA LYS A 149 -14.16 7.73 16.68
C LYS A 149 -15.09 8.19 17.81
N ASN A 150 -15.63 9.42 17.72
CA ASN A 150 -16.54 10.01 18.71
C ASN A 150 -17.76 10.64 18.00
N PRO A 151 -18.68 9.83 17.45
CA PRO A 151 -19.82 10.31 16.66
C PRO A 151 -20.71 11.32 17.40
N GLU A 152 -20.89 11.14 18.70
CA GLU A 152 -21.73 11.99 19.58
C GLU A 152 -21.19 13.40 19.68
N ARG A 153 -19.87 13.57 19.61
CA ARG A 153 -19.21 14.88 19.58
C ARG A 153 -19.15 15.43 18.16
N SER A 154 -18.84 14.57 17.18
CA SER A 154 -18.64 14.98 15.80
C SER A 154 -19.93 15.42 15.10
N VAL A 155 -21.10 14.97 15.56
CA VAL A 155 -22.40 15.41 15.01
C VAL A 155 -22.57 16.94 15.08
N ASP A 156 -21.96 17.60 16.05
CA ASP A 156 -22.02 19.06 16.22
C ASP A 156 -20.83 19.79 15.59
N ALA A 157 -19.91 19.08 14.93
CA ALA A 157 -18.78 19.67 14.24
C ALA A 157 -19.21 20.34 12.94
N TYR A 158 -18.51 21.42 12.58
CA TYR A 158 -18.66 22.07 11.29
C TYR A 158 -17.75 21.43 10.24
N PRO A 159 -18.10 21.48 8.94
CA PRO A 159 -17.28 20.91 7.87
C PRO A 159 -15.81 21.39 7.86
N PHE A 160 -15.56 22.67 8.20
CA PHE A 160 -14.21 23.24 8.24
C PHE A 160 -13.37 22.79 9.45
N GLU A 161 -13.96 22.12 10.43
CA GLU A 161 -13.27 21.55 11.59
C GLU A 161 -12.80 20.10 11.34
N LEU A 162 -13.23 19.50 10.23
CA LEU A 162 -12.95 18.11 9.86
C LEU A 162 -11.81 18.04 8.84
N SER A 163 -11.07 16.92 8.86
CA SER A 163 -10.13 16.59 7.79
C SER A 163 -10.89 16.22 6.50
N GLY A 164 -10.22 16.28 5.34
CA GLY A 164 -10.82 15.89 4.06
C GLY A 164 -11.44 14.48 4.08
N GLY A 165 -10.75 13.50 4.66
CA GLY A 165 -11.27 12.14 4.83
C GLY A 165 -12.48 12.05 5.77
N LEU A 166 -12.52 12.84 6.86
CA LEU A 166 -13.69 12.90 7.74
C LEU A 166 -14.88 13.58 7.05
N CYS A 167 -14.65 14.65 6.28
CA CYS A 167 -15.68 15.24 5.44
C CYS A 167 -16.22 14.25 4.41
N GLN A 168 -15.35 13.48 3.75
CA GLN A 168 -15.76 12.43 2.82
C GLN A 168 -16.65 11.38 3.52
N ARG A 169 -16.22 10.90 4.69
CA ARG A 169 -17.00 9.96 5.52
C ARG A 169 -18.36 10.54 5.92
N ALA A 170 -18.42 11.80 6.34
CA ALA A 170 -19.67 12.48 6.65
C ALA A 170 -20.60 12.57 5.43
N MET A 171 -20.06 12.83 4.23
CA MET A 171 -20.85 12.82 2.99
C MET A 171 -21.36 11.43 2.62
N ILE A 172 -20.55 10.38 2.84
CA ILE A 172 -21.00 8.99 2.66
C ILE A 172 -22.14 8.69 3.63
N ALA A 173 -22.03 9.10 4.90
CA ALA A 173 -23.10 8.96 5.87
C ALA A 173 -24.38 9.69 5.40
N MET A 174 -24.26 10.93 4.93
CA MET A 174 -25.37 11.69 4.36
C MET A 174 -26.04 10.97 3.19
N ALA A 175 -25.25 10.43 2.26
CA ALA A 175 -25.76 9.74 1.07
C ALA A 175 -26.42 8.39 1.42
N MET A 176 -25.94 7.71 2.46
CA MET A 176 -26.36 6.36 2.82
C MET A 176 -27.41 6.29 3.93
N ILE A 177 -27.73 7.41 4.59
CA ILE A 177 -28.62 7.42 5.77
C ILE A 177 -30.02 6.86 5.46
N CYS A 178 -30.56 7.15 4.28
CA CYS A 178 -31.84 6.60 3.78
C CYS A 178 -31.70 5.27 3.03
N LYS A 179 -30.51 4.67 2.99
CA LYS A 179 -30.21 3.40 2.31
C LYS A 179 -30.71 3.39 0.86
N PRO A 180 -30.16 4.26 0.00
CA PRO A 180 -30.63 4.42 -1.37
C PRO A 180 -30.46 3.11 -2.16
N ALA A 181 -31.31 2.91 -3.17
CA ALA A 181 -31.13 1.81 -4.10
C ALA A 181 -29.98 2.06 -5.09
N LEU A 182 -29.72 3.33 -5.43
CA LEU A 182 -28.58 3.74 -6.26
C LEU A 182 -27.74 4.82 -5.55
N LEU A 183 -26.46 4.53 -5.39
CA LEU A 183 -25.45 5.50 -4.97
C LEU A 183 -24.62 5.93 -6.17
N ILE A 184 -24.64 7.21 -6.52
CA ILE A 184 -23.75 7.80 -7.50
C ILE A 184 -22.53 8.35 -6.79
N ALA A 185 -21.35 7.82 -7.09
CA ALA A 185 -20.11 8.26 -6.50
C ALA A 185 -19.26 8.95 -7.58
N ASP A 186 -19.25 10.28 -7.56
CA ASP A 186 -18.51 11.09 -8.53
C ASP A 186 -17.11 11.39 -8.00
N GLU A 187 -16.12 10.63 -8.47
CA GLU A 187 -14.72 10.77 -8.05
C GLU A 187 -14.54 10.76 -6.52
N PRO A 188 -15.09 9.77 -5.79
CA PRO A 188 -15.23 9.80 -4.33
C PRO A 188 -13.91 9.71 -3.56
N THR A 189 -12.81 9.45 -4.24
CA THR A 189 -11.47 9.30 -3.65
C THR A 189 -10.46 10.30 -4.22
N THR A 190 -10.90 11.21 -5.09
CA THR A 190 -10.02 12.25 -5.64
C THR A 190 -9.52 13.16 -4.51
N ALA A 191 -8.25 13.54 -4.56
CA ALA A 191 -7.56 14.36 -3.55
C ALA A 191 -7.46 13.76 -2.12
N LEU A 192 -7.67 12.44 -1.97
CA LEU A 192 -7.36 11.69 -0.75
C LEU A 192 -6.04 10.93 -0.94
N ASP A 193 -5.30 10.71 0.16
CA ASP A 193 -4.15 9.81 0.11
C ASP A 193 -4.59 8.35 -0.08
N VAL A 194 -3.64 7.51 -0.50
CA VAL A 194 -3.90 6.10 -0.86
C VAL A 194 -4.48 5.28 0.29
N THR A 195 -4.17 5.60 1.56
CA THR A 195 -4.66 4.81 2.69
C THR A 195 -6.10 5.19 3.01
N VAL A 196 -6.42 6.49 3.07
CA VAL A 196 -7.78 7.00 3.21
C VAL A 196 -8.64 6.55 2.02
N GLN A 197 -8.12 6.60 0.79
CA GLN A 197 -8.79 6.08 -0.41
C GLN A 197 -9.18 4.61 -0.22
N ALA A 198 -8.25 3.74 0.16
CA ALA A 198 -8.55 2.32 0.37
C ALA A 198 -9.59 2.09 1.47
N GLU A 199 -9.55 2.88 2.57
CA GLU A 199 -10.56 2.83 3.63
C GLU A 199 -11.96 3.29 3.15
N ILE A 200 -12.03 4.32 2.30
CA ILE A 200 -13.29 4.81 1.73
C ILE A 200 -13.88 3.77 0.76
N LEU A 201 -13.07 3.16 -0.10
CA LEU A 201 -13.52 2.10 -1.00
C LEU A 201 -14.03 0.87 -0.23
N LYS A 202 -13.32 0.48 0.84
CA LYS A 202 -13.77 -0.57 1.77
C LYS A 202 -15.13 -0.23 2.37
N LEU A 203 -15.29 0.99 2.88
CA LEU A 203 -16.54 1.45 3.49
C LEU A 203 -17.69 1.42 2.47
N MET A 204 -17.49 1.96 1.27
CA MET A 204 -18.50 1.95 0.21
C MET A 204 -18.93 0.52 -0.12
N ARG A 205 -17.97 -0.42 -0.25
CA ARG A 205 -18.26 -1.83 -0.52
C ARG A 205 -19.02 -2.50 0.61
N GLN A 206 -18.65 -2.26 1.86
CA GLN A 206 -19.37 -2.81 3.02
C GLN A 206 -20.81 -2.30 3.09
N LEU A 207 -21.01 -1.01 2.82
CA LEU A 207 -22.34 -0.41 2.79
C LEU A 207 -23.17 -0.92 1.59
N GLN A 208 -22.54 -1.13 0.44
CA GLN A 208 -23.14 -1.76 -0.75
C GLN A 208 -23.64 -3.18 -0.42
N GLU A 209 -22.76 -4.02 0.11
CA GLU A 209 -23.04 -5.42 0.44
C GLU A 209 -24.13 -5.54 1.52
N ARG A 210 -24.10 -4.67 2.54
CA ARG A 210 -25.08 -4.68 3.64
C ARG A 210 -26.47 -4.20 3.23
N ASN A 211 -26.54 -3.19 2.36
CA ASN A 211 -27.83 -2.54 2.02
C ASN A 211 -28.40 -2.98 0.67
N GLY A 212 -27.65 -3.73 -0.14
CA GLY A 212 -28.05 -4.10 -1.51
C GLY A 212 -28.06 -2.92 -2.49
N THR A 213 -27.44 -1.81 -2.13
CA THR A 213 -27.34 -0.59 -2.94
C THR A 213 -26.50 -0.87 -4.19
N ALA A 214 -26.94 -0.43 -5.37
CA ALA A 214 -26.10 -0.40 -6.56
C ALA A 214 -25.20 0.85 -6.55
N ILE A 215 -24.03 0.78 -7.16
CA ILE A 215 -23.09 1.91 -7.24
C ILE A 215 -22.85 2.29 -8.70
N LEU A 216 -23.09 3.56 -9.03
CA LEU A 216 -22.54 4.20 -10.23
C LEU A 216 -21.26 4.92 -9.84
N LEU A 217 -20.11 4.32 -10.16
CA LEU A 217 -18.80 4.87 -9.83
C LEU A 217 -18.26 5.68 -11.02
N ILE A 218 -18.14 6.99 -10.89
CA ILE A 218 -17.38 7.80 -11.86
C ILE A 218 -15.95 7.91 -11.34
N ALA A 219 -15.00 7.44 -12.13
CA ALA A 219 -13.59 7.46 -11.76
C ALA A 219 -12.72 7.71 -12.99
N HIS A 220 -11.59 8.38 -12.78
CA HIS A 220 -10.49 8.43 -13.75
C HIS A 220 -9.36 7.45 -13.37
N ASP A 221 -9.30 7.00 -12.11
CA ASP A 221 -8.32 6.00 -11.65
C ASP A 221 -8.80 4.57 -11.96
N LEU A 222 -8.14 3.95 -12.94
CA LEU A 222 -8.41 2.58 -13.36
C LEU A 222 -8.05 1.53 -12.28
N GLY A 223 -7.16 1.86 -11.34
CA GLY A 223 -6.89 1.02 -10.18
C GLY A 223 -8.13 0.89 -9.28
N VAL A 224 -8.81 2.01 -9.00
CA VAL A 224 -10.07 1.99 -8.23
C VAL A 224 -11.14 1.18 -8.96
N VAL A 225 -11.25 1.35 -10.27
CA VAL A 225 -12.23 0.64 -11.11
C VAL A 225 -12.00 -0.88 -11.07
N ALA A 226 -10.74 -1.34 -11.23
CA ALA A 226 -10.41 -2.76 -11.16
C ALA A 226 -10.80 -3.41 -9.82
N ASN A 227 -10.77 -2.62 -8.74
CA ASN A 227 -11.04 -3.03 -7.37
C ASN A 227 -12.54 -3.05 -7.02
N MET A 228 -13.31 -2.12 -7.56
CA MET A 228 -14.71 -1.91 -7.19
C MET A 228 -15.71 -2.41 -8.23
N ALA A 229 -15.42 -2.27 -9.52
CA ALA A 229 -16.42 -2.41 -10.56
C ALA A 229 -16.69 -3.87 -10.95
N ASP A 230 -17.97 -4.17 -11.19
CA ASP A 230 -18.42 -5.38 -11.87
C ASP A 230 -18.42 -5.16 -13.39
N GLU A 231 -18.97 -4.01 -13.83
CA GLU A 231 -19.01 -3.58 -15.22
C GLU A 231 -18.33 -2.22 -15.40
N MET A 232 -17.81 -1.97 -16.60
CA MET A 232 -17.16 -0.73 -16.96
C MET A 232 -17.74 -0.19 -18.26
N VAL A 233 -17.96 1.13 -18.30
CA VAL A 233 -18.40 1.91 -19.47
C VAL A 233 -17.34 2.97 -19.75
N VAL A 234 -16.66 2.83 -20.89
CA VAL A 234 -15.58 3.73 -21.30
C VAL A 234 -16.15 4.83 -22.19
N VAL A 235 -16.00 6.07 -21.77
CA VAL A 235 -16.58 7.25 -22.42
C VAL A 235 -15.49 8.17 -22.94
N TYR A 236 -15.63 8.60 -24.20
CA TYR A 236 -14.76 9.59 -24.84
C TYR A 236 -15.60 10.59 -25.63
N HIS A 237 -15.35 11.89 -25.44
CA HIS A 237 -16.10 12.97 -26.08
C HIS A 237 -17.64 12.84 -26.03
N GLY A 238 -18.16 12.33 -24.91
CA GLY A 238 -19.61 12.18 -24.70
C GLY A 238 -20.21 10.89 -25.26
N GLU A 239 -19.43 10.02 -25.88
CA GLU A 239 -19.88 8.77 -26.50
C GLU A 239 -19.25 7.55 -25.81
N VAL A 240 -19.98 6.42 -25.81
CA VAL A 240 -19.48 5.14 -25.28
C VAL A 240 -18.58 4.48 -26.31
N MET A 241 -17.32 4.24 -25.95
CA MET A 241 -16.31 3.59 -26.80
C MET A 241 -16.30 2.08 -26.62
N GLU A 242 -16.49 1.61 -25.39
CA GLU A 242 -16.49 0.19 -25.03
C GLU A 242 -17.25 0.01 -23.71
N SER A 243 -18.03 -1.06 -23.58
CA SER A 243 -18.73 -1.40 -22.35
C SER A 243 -18.83 -2.91 -22.14
N GLY A 244 -18.81 -3.36 -20.88
CA GLY A 244 -18.93 -4.77 -20.53
C GLY A 244 -18.35 -5.11 -19.16
N PRO A 245 -18.19 -6.41 -18.84
CA PRO A 245 -17.60 -6.85 -17.58
C PRO A 245 -16.19 -6.28 -17.39
N ALA A 246 -15.93 -5.64 -16.25
CA ALA A 246 -14.66 -4.95 -16.02
C ALA A 246 -13.46 -5.89 -16.22
N ARG A 247 -13.56 -7.14 -15.73
CA ARG A 247 -12.51 -8.17 -15.89
C ARG A 247 -12.11 -8.42 -17.34
N GLU A 248 -13.08 -8.50 -18.24
CA GLU A 248 -12.84 -8.75 -19.66
C GLU A 248 -12.19 -7.53 -20.33
N LEU A 249 -12.68 -6.33 -20.03
CA LEU A 249 -12.16 -5.10 -20.61
C LEU A 249 -10.73 -4.79 -20.14
N PHE A 250 -10.35 -5.15 -18.91
CA PHE A 250 -8.96 -5.04 -18.43
C PHE A 250 -8.05 -6.09 -19.07
N ALA A 251 -8.52 -7.33 -19.25
CA ALA A 251 -7.72 -8.42 -19.78
C ALA A 251 -7.52 -8.33 -21.30
N ALA A 252 -8.56 -7.94 -22.04
CA ALA A 252 -8.59 -7.95 -23.50
C ALA A 252 -9.37 -6.74 -24.05
N PRO A 253 -8.89 -5.49 -23.79
CA PRO A 253 -9.52 -4.29 -24.33
C PRO A 253 -9.52 -4.33 -25.87
N LYS A 254 -10.65 -4.03 -26.51
CA LYS A 254 -10.74 -4.03 -27.98
C LYS A 254 -10.51 -2.63 -28.55
N HIS A 255 -11.09 -1.61 -27.95
CA HIS A 255 -11.09 -0.26 -28.48
C HIS A 255 -9.71 0.42 -28.31
N PRO A 256 -9.16 1.11 -29.34
CA PRO A 256 -7.85 1.76 -29.27
C PRO A 256 -7.71 2.77 -28.12
N TYR A 257 -8.77 3.51 -27.83
CA TYR A 257 -8.80 4.46 -26.71
C TYR A 257 -8.64 3.78 -25.35
N LEU A 258 -9.33 2.66 -25.09
CA LEU A 258 -9.17 1.94 -23.82
C LEU A 258 -7.76 1.36 -23.68
N LYS A 259 -7.20 0.82 -24.76
CA LYS A 259 -5.78 0.39 -24.78
C LYS A 259 -4.85 1.54 -24.41
N ALA A 260 -5.03 2.71 -25.02
CA ALA A 260 -4.22 3.89 -24.74
C ALA A 260 -4.38 4.37 -23.28
N LEU A 261 -5.59 4.37 -22.73
CA LEU A 261 -5.83 4.70 -21.32
C LEU A 261 -5.08 3.74 -20.38
N LEU A 262 -5.17 2.43 -20.62
CA LEU A 262 -4.49 1.43 -19.81
C LEU A 262 -2.96 1.56 -19.87
N HIS A 263 -2.40 1.89 -21.04
CA HIS A 263 -0.97 2.15 -21.20
C HIS A 263 -0.50 3.51 -20.65
N ALA A 264 -1.41 4.43 -20.38
CA ALA A 264 -1.11 5.71 -19.74
C ALA A 264 -1.06 5.61 -18.20
N VAL A 265 -1.65 4.57 -17.60
CA VAL A 265 -1.61 4.36 -16.14
C VAL A 265 -0.22 3.88 -15.70
N PRO A 266 0.46 4.56 -14.78
CA PRO A 266 1.70 4.05 -14.20
C PRO A 266 1.43 2.78 -13.39
N ARG A 267 2.29 1.77 -13.55
CA ARG A 267 2.18 0.47 -12.89
C ARG A 267 3.42 0.25 -12.01
N ILE A 268 3.22 -0.37 -10.85
CA ILE A 268 4.35 -0.79 -10.00
C ILE A 268 5.11 -1.91 -10.70
N GLY A 269 6.43 -1.80 -10.75
CA GLY A 269 7.31 -2.81 -11.36
C GLY A 269 7.38 -2.72 -12.89
N MET A 270 7.17 -1.53 -13.46
CA MET A 270 7.45 -1.29 -14.89
C MET A 270 8.90 -1.62 -15.23
N LYS A 271 9.14 -2.13 -16.44
CA LYS A 271 10.50 -2.49 -16.87
C LYS A 271 11.40 -1.26 -16.93
N PRO A 272 12.71 -1.39 -16.63
CA PRO A 272 13.65 -0.30 -16.83
C PRO A 272 13.56 0.27 -18.25
N GLY A 273 13.37 1.59 -18.37
CA GLY A 273 13.23 2.28 -19.66
C GLY A 273 11.84 2.21 -20.31
N GLU A 274 10.88 1.48 -19.75
CA GLU A 274 9.49 1.48 -20.23
C GLU A 274 8.91 2.90 -20.17
N ARG A 275 8.20 3.34 -21.23
CA ARG A 275 7.57 4.66 -21.29
C ARG A 275 6.05 4.53 -21.19
N LEU A 276 5.43 5.45 -20.45
CA LEU A 276 3.97 5.61 -20.47
C LEU A 276 3.53 6.04 -21.86
N THR A 277 2.43 5.48 -22.37
CA THR A 277 1.88 5.84 -23.68
C THR A 277 0.64 6.71 -23.47
N PRO A 278 0.76 8.05 -23.53
CA PRO A 278 -0.41 8.91 -23.41
C PRO A 278 -1.30 8.81 -24.65
N VAL A 279 -2.58 9.18 -24.52
CA VAL A 279 -3.52 9.21 -25.66
C VAL A 279 -3.06 10.21 -26.73
N ARG A 280 -2.37 11.26 -26.31
CA ARG A 280 -1.72 12.25 -27.18
C ARG A 280 -0.29 12.47 -26.68
N GLU A 281 0.71 12.36 -27.55
CA GLU A 281 2.07 12.71 -27.16
C GLU A 281 2.29 14.21 -27.17
N ILE A 282 3.23 14.66 -26.33
CA ILE A 282 3.75 16.01 -26.39
C ILE A 282 5.03 15.95 -27.20
N SER A 283 5.07 16.61 -28.35
CA SER A 283 6.31 16.87 -29.07
C SER A 283 7.12 17.91 -28.28
N VAL A 284 8.24 17.46 -27.70
CA VAL A 284 9.20 18.32 -27.00
C VAL A 284 10.42 18.53 -27.87
N ASP A 285 10.93 19.75 -27.94
CA ASP A 285 12.18 20.05 -28.65
C ASP A 285 13.34 20.14 -27.64
N LEU A 286 13.97 18.99 -27.38
CA LEU A 286 15.11 18.89 -26.49
C LEU A 286 16.40 19.44 -27.11
N SER A 287 16.44 19.77 -28.41
CA SER A 287 17.64 20.36 -29.04
C SER A 287 17.98 21.76 -28.51
N LYS A 288 17.01 22.39 -27.83
CA LYS A 288 17.16 23.66 -27.13
C LYS A 288 17.58 23.47 -25.67
N ALA A 289 17.54 22.24 -25.14
CA ALA A 289 17.98 21.93 -23.79
C ALA A 289 19.50 22.17 -23.65
N GLY A 290 19.93 22.81 -22.56
CA GLY A 290 21.35 22.89 -22.18
C GLY A 290 22.16 24.08 -22.73
N ARG A 291 21.56 25.01 -23.50
CA ARG A 291 22.27 26.20 -24.03
C ARG A 291 22.73 27.19 -22.95
N HIS A 292 22.18 27.11 -21.75
CA HIS A 292 22.39 28.07 -20.66
C HIS A 292 22.78 27.44 -19.31
N ARG A 293 23.22 26.17 -19.29
CA ARG A 293 23.78 25.59 -18.06
C ARG A 293 24.95 26.45 -17.59
N PRO A 294 25.00 26.89 -16.31
CA PRO A 294 26.22 27.46 -15.78
C PRO A 294 27.33 26.40 -15.91
N ALA A 295 28.44 26.78 -16.55
CA ALA A 295 29.58 25.91 -16.84
C ALA A 295 30.29 25.34 -15.58
N GLU A 296 29.81 25.66 -14.38
CA GLU A 296 30.37 25.27 -13.10
C GLU A 296 29.37 24.43 -12.29
N ALA A 297 29.02 23.25 -12.77
CA ALA A 297 28.27 22.32 -11.95
C ALA A 297 29.26 21.56 -11.04
N ARG A 298 29.44 22.08 -9.81
CA ARG A 298 30.60 21.80 -8.93
C ARG A 298 30.50 20.53 -8.09
N CYS A 299 29.29 20.12 -7.70
CA CYS A 299 29.06 18.86 -6.98
C CYS A 299 29.06 17.71 -8.01
N PRO A 300 29.86 16.65 -7.90
CA PRO A 300 29.80 15.52 -8.84
C PRO A 300 28.40 14.86 -8.89
N VAL A 301 28.05 14.25 -10.02
CA VAL A 301 26.80 13.46 -10.10
C VAL A 301 26.88 12.31 -9.10
N GLY A 302 25.80 12.07 -8.35
CA GLY A 302 25.75 11.05 -7.29
C GLY A 302 26.20 11.54 -5.90
N GLU A 303 26.86 12.68 -5.79
CA GLU A 303 27.21 13.29 -4.50
C GLU A 303 26.03 14.08 -3.91
N PRO A 304 25.88 14.16 -2.57
CA PRO A 304 24.82 14.95 -1.94
C PRO A 304 24.91 16.44 -2.30
N LEU A 305 23.93 16.92 -3.07
CA LEU A 305 23.74 18.33 -3.40
C LEU A 305 23.14 19.10 -2.21
N VAL A 306 22.15 18.49 -1.56
CA VAL A 306 21.49 19.01 -0.36
C VAL A 306 21.54 17.96 0.74
N LYS A 307 21.91 18.38 1.96
CA LYS A 307 21.90 17.56 3.18
C LYS A 307 21.00 18.24 4.21
N LEU A 308 20.03 17.49 4.70
CA LEU A 308 19.15 17.89 5.80
C LEU A 308 19.61 17.15 7.05
N ARG A 309 19.84 17.87 8.16
CA ARG A 309 20.28 17.25 9.41
C ARG A 309 19.39 17.71 10.56
N GLY A 310 18.78 16.75 11.26
CA GLY A 310 17.96 17.00 12.45
C GLY A 310 16.84 18.01 12.26
N LEU A 311 16.27 18.15 11.05
CA LEU A 311 15.26 19.18 10.81
C LEU A 311 13.99 18.93 11.63
N ALA A 312 13.53 19.97 12.33
CA ALA A 312 12.32 19.91 13.12
C ALA A 312 11.44 21.14 12.93
N LYS A 313 10.11 20.93 12.98
CA LYS A 313 9.10 21.98 12.95
C LYS A 313 7.87 21.61 13.75
N GLY A 314 7.59 22.38 14.79
CA GLY A 314 6.38 22.33 15.58
C GLY A 314 5.38 23.43 15.21
N PHE A 315 4.09 23.12 15.22
CA PHE A 315 3.03 24.13 15.16
C PHE A 315 2.24 24.14 16.46
N THR A 316 1.95 25.34 16.97
CA THR A 316 1.07 25.53 18.12
C THR A 316 -0.35 25.77 17.63
N ASN A 317 -1.31 25.00 18.15
CA ASN A 317 -2.72 25.20 17.80
C ASN A 317 -3.22 26.51 18.42
N ARG A 318 -3.54 27.49 17.56
CA ARG A 318 -4.01 28.82 17.95
C ARG A 318 -5.49 28.85 18.38
N SER A 319 -6.25 27.77 18.15
CA SER A 319 -7.71 27.72 18.40
C SER A 319 -8.06 27.52 19.89
N GLU A 320 -7.21 26.86 20.68
CA GLU A 320 -7.48 26.63 22.11
C GLU A 320 -7.05 27.82 23.01
N THR A 321 -6.25 28.74 22.49
CA THR A 321 -5.56 29.76 23.31
C THR A 321 -6.35 31.05 23.56
N ARG A 322 -7.51 31.25 22.92
CA ARG A 322 -8.24 32.54 23.02
C ARG A 322 -9.19 32.63 24.22
N TRP A 323 -9.54 31.50 24.86
CA TRP A 323 -10.47 31.47 26.01
C TRP A 323 -9.82 31.15 27.36
N LEU A 324 -8.58 30.65 27.39
CA LEU A 324 -7.79 30.53 28.62
C LEU A 324 -6.51 31.37 28.53
N LYS A 325 -6.56 32.58 29.08
CA LYS A 325 -5.34 33.25 29.59
C LYS A 325 -4.86 32.49 30.82
N ARG A 326 -4.11 31.41 30.61
CA ARG A 326 -3.21 30.84 31.62
C ARG A 326 -1.95 30.35 30.91
N LYS A 327 -0.79 30.80 31.41
CA LYS A 327 0.54 30.39 30.97
C LYS A 327 0.63 28.85 30.87
N GLY A 328 1.11 28.33 29.74
CA GLY A 328 1.55 26.93 29.61
C GLY A 328 1.10 26.26 28.31
N SER A 329 2.06 26.05 27.40
CA SER A 329 2.19 24.87 26.53
C SER A 329 0.90 24.12 26.16
N GLY A 330 0.20 24.58 25.12
CA GLY A 330 -0.63 23.65 24.35
C GLY A 330 0.27 22.60 23.66
N PRO A 331 -0.21 21.38 23.39
CA PRO A 331 0.61 20.36 22.74
C PRO A 331 1.11 20.89 21.39
N VAL A 332 2.44 20.90 21.23
CA VAL A 332 3.09 21.26 19.97
C VAL A 332 2.93 20.07 19.04
N ALA A 333 2.18 20.24 17.95
CA ALA A 333 2.07 19.22 16.92
C ALA A 333 3.32 19.30 16.04
N MET A 334 4.21 18.32 16.18
CA MET A 334 5.42 18.22 15.37
C MET A 334 5.05 17.78 13.95
N ALA A 335 5.18 18.69 13.00
CA ALA A 335 4.95 18.42 11.58
C ALA A 335 6.18 17.81 10.90
N VAL A 336 7.37 18.13 11.40
CA VAL A 336 8.65 17.51 11.02
C VAL A 336 9.43 17.27 12.30
N ASN A 337 9.98 16.09 12.50
CA ASN A 337 10.65 15.69 13.73
C ASN A 337 11.94 14.92 13.42
N GLY A 338 13.09 15.59 13.56
CA GLY A 338 14.42 14.98 13.43
C GLY A 338 14.63 14.31 12.07
N VAL A 339 14.40 15.04 10.98
CA VAL A 339 14.57 14.51 9.62
C VAL A 339 16.00 14.69 9.14
N ASP A 340 16.65 13.56 8.87
CA ASP A 340 17.93 13.46 8.17
C ASP A 340 17.72 12.94 6.75
N LEU A 341 18.15 13.70 5.74
CA LEU A 341 17.93 13.32 4.35
C LEU A 341 18.99 13.92 3.41
N ASP A 342 19.50 13.09 2.52
CA ASP A 342 20.44 13.51 1.48
C ASP A 342 19.79 13.43 0.10
N ILE A 343 19.93 14.51 -0.68
CA ILE A 343 19.49 14.59 -2.08
C ILE A 343 20.74 14.67 -2.95
N ARG A 344 20.99 13.64 -3.75
CA ARG A 344 22.16 13.51 -4.62
C ARG A 344 21.97 14.25 -5.93
N ARG A 345 23.04 14.85 -6.45
CA ARG A 345 22.98 15.56 -7.73
C ARG A 345 22.60 14.60 -8.86
N GLY A 346 21.59 14.99 -9.64
CA GLY A 346 21.12 14.25 -10.81
C GLY A 346 20.16 13.10 -10.48
N GLU A 347 19.86 12.87 -9.19
CA GLU A 347 18.85 11.91 -8.78
C GLU A 347 17.45 12.54 -8.75
N CYS A 348 16.44 11.69 -8.82
CA CYS A 348 15.07 11.99 -8.46
C CYS A 348 14.78 11.25 -7.15
N LEU A 349 14.73 11.99 -6.05
CA LEU A 349 14.35 11.44 -4.76
C LEU A 349 12.83 11.57 -4.58
N GLY A 350 12.14 10.44 -4.48
CA GLY A 350 10.73 10.39 -4.16
C GLY A 350 10.49 10.56 -2.66
N LEU A 351 9.53 11.39 -2.26
CA LEU A 351 9.06 11.52 -0.88
C LEU A 351 7.57 11.15 -0.80
N VAL A 352 7.28 10.06 -0.10
CA VAL A 352 5.93 9.46 0.00
C VAL A 352 5.45 9.35 1.44
N GLY A 353 4.14 9.24 1.63
CA GLY A 353 3.49 9.11 2.92
C GLY A 353 2.07 9.65 2.89
N GLU A 354 1.32 9.43 3.96
CA GLU A 354 -0.07 9.87 4.09
C GLU A 354 -0.22 11.40 4.09
N SER A 355 -1.43 11.88 3.79
CA SER A 355 -1.74 13.30 3.89
C SER A 355 -1.52 13.79 5.32
N GLY A 356 -0.88 14.96 5.46
CA GLY A 356 -0.59 15.53 6.78
C GLY A 356 0.61 14.93 7.52
N CYS A 357 1.34 13.95 6.95
CA CYS A 357 2.52 13.38 7.61
C CYS A 357 3.75 14.31 7.67
N GLY A 358 3.72 15.45 6.97
CA GLY A 358 4.77 16.48 7.04
C GLY A 358 5.52 16.80 5.74
N LYS A 359 5.26 16.09 4.62
CA LYS A 359 5.99 16.21 3.34
C LYS A 359 6.07 17.65 2.82
N THR A 360 4.92 18.33 2.71
CA THR A 360 4.85 19.73 2.25
C THR A 360 5.48 20.71 3.25
N THR A 361 5.51 20.38 4.54
CA THR A 361 6.21 21.21 5.54
C THR A 361 7.72 21.07 5.36
N LEU A 362 8.22 19.84 5.22
CA LEU A 362 9.63 19.56 4.95
C LEU A 362 10.10 20.25 3.66
N SER A 363 9.33 20.14 2.58
CA SER A 363 9.66 20.79 1.30
C SER A 363 9.74 22.31 1.41
N LYS A 364 8.81 22.93 2.15
CA LYS A 364 8.79 24.37 2.42
C LYS A 364 9.93 24.83 3.32
N MET A 365 10.41 23.96 4.22
CA MET A 365 11.62 24.20 5.00
C MET A 365 12.86 24.19 4.10
N VAL A 366 12.96 23.24 3.17
CA VAL A 366 14.06 23.20 2.18
C VAL A 366 14.10 24.48 1.34
N VAL A 367 12.96 25.02 0.88
CA VAL A 367 12.90 26.32 0.16
C VAL A 367 12.88 27.56 1.05
N ARG A 368 12.96 27.38 2.37
CA ARG A 368 12.91 28.45 3.38
C ARG A 368 11.72 29.41 3.20
N THR A 369 10.55 28.84 2.88
CA THR A 369 9.26 29.54 2.97
C THR A 369 8.62 29.32 4.34
N VAL A 370 9.00 28.24 5.03
CA VAL A 370 8.70 27.97 6.44
C VAL A 370 10.03 27.88 7.19
N PRO A 371 10.23 28.62 8.29
CA PRO A 371 11.46 28.51 9.08
C PRO A 371 11.47 27.17 9.85
N ALA A 372 12.62 26.51 9.88
CA ALA A 372 12.88 25.40 10.78
C ALA A 372 13.00 25.91 12.23
N ASP A 373 12.58 25.10 13.18
CA ASP A 373 12.81 25.39 14.61
C ASP A 373 14.19 24.86 15.05
N GLU A 374 14.61 23.73 14.49
CA GLU A 374 15.89 23.07 14.75
C GLU A 374 16.44 22.42 13.47
N GLY A 375 17.73 22.08 13.49
CA GLY A 375 18.44 21.41 12.41
C GLY A 375 19.10 22.36 11.41
N THR A 376 19.74 21.78 10.39
CA THR A 376 20.45 22.52 9.33
C THR A 376 20.04 22.04 7.94
N VAL A 377 20.16 22.95 6.96
CA VAL A 377 19.98 22.64 5.53
C VAL A 377 21.26 23.05 4.83
N GLU A 378 22.10 22.08 4.49
CA GLU A 378 23.36 22.35 3.80
C GLU A 378 23.17 22.15 2.29
N MET A 379 23.66 23.10 1.49
CA MET A 379 23.71 22.95 0.03
C MET A 379 25.14 23.21 -0.46
N GLN A 380 25.64 22.37 -1.36
CA GLN A 380 26.98 22.55 -1.94
C GLN A 380 27.04 23.85 -2.76
N GLY A 381 28.06 24.69 -2.56
CA GLY A 381 28.24 26.03 -3.13
C GLY A 381 29.59 26.27 -3.85
N LYS A 382 29.98 27.54 -4.06
CA LYS A 382 31.31 27.90 -4.64
C LYS A 382 32.45 27.62 -3.65
N GLY A 383 32.21 27.84 -2.36
CA GLY A 383 33.20 27.75 -1.29
C GLY A 383 33.09 26.51 -0.40
N GLY A 384 32.30 25.50 -0.80
CA GLY A 384 31.98 24.33 0.03
C GLY A 384 30.49 24.25 0.38
N ALA A 385 30.14 23.44 1.38
CA ALA A 385 28.77 23.35 1.88
C ALA A 385 28.39 24.62 2.65
N GLU A 386 27.24 25.21 2.31
CA GLU A 386 26.70 26.40 2.95
C GLU A 386 25.39 26.06 3.67
N ASP A 387 25.23 26.51 4.92
CA ASP A 387 23.96 26.39 5.63
C ASP A 387 22.95 27.45 5.12
N VAL A 388 21.92 26.97 4.45
CA VAL A 388 20.85 27.74 3.81
C VAL A 388 20.01 28.50 4.85
N LEU A 389 19.87 27.96 6.05
CA LEU A 389 19.08 28.58 7.12
C LEU A 389 19.75 29.86 7.64
N ALA A 390 21.09 29.90 7.61
CA ALA A 390 21.90 31.04 8.02
C ALA A 390 22.02 32.15 6.96
N LEU A 391 21.63 31.90 5.69
CA LEU A 391 21.78 32.88 4.62
C LEU A 391 20.91 34.14 4.85
N GLY A 392 21.36 35.28 4.33
CA GLY A 392 20.62 36.55 4.38
C GLY A 392 20.88 37.40 3.15
N GLY A 393 20.05 38.43 2.94
CA GLY A 393 20.25 39.45 1.90
C GLY A 393 20.45 38.87 0.49
N GLU A 394 21.54 39.29 -0.16
CA GLU A 394 21.89 38.90 -1.52
C GLU A 394 22.23 37.41 -1.65
N ALA A 395 22.90 36.82 -0.65
CA ALA A 395 23.26 35.39 -0.67
C ALA A 395 22.01 34.50 -0.71
N LEU A 396 20.97 34.84 0.05
CA LEU A 396 19.68 34.14 -0.01
C LEU A 396 18.97 34.37 -1.36
N ARG A 397 19.08 35.57 -1.94
CA ARG A 397 18.51 35.87 -3.26
C ARG A 397 19.20 35.07 -4.36
N HIS A 398 20.52 34.91 -4.31
CA HIS A 398 21.28 34.07 -5.23
C HIS A 398 20.95 32.59 -5.04
N TRP A 399 20.88 32.11 -3.80
CA TRP A 399 20.51 30.72 -3.50
C TRP A 399 19.15 30.34 -4.10
N ARG A 400 18.16 31.25 -4.04
CA ARG A 400 16.83 31.04 -4.64
C ARG A 400 16.84 30.88 -6.16
N THR A 401 17.88 31.28 -6.88
CA THR A 401 17.97 30.98 -8.32
C THR A 401 18.33 29.51 -8.56
N ARG A 402 18.98 28.86 -7.60
CA ARG A 402 19.47 27.48 -7.69
C ARG A 402 18.42 26.44 -7.31
N VAL A 403 17.41 26.83 -6.55
CA VAL A 403 16.33 25.95 -6.06
C VAL A 403 14.97 26.51 -6.47
N GLN A 404 14.16 25.70 -7.14
CA GLN A 404 12.84 26.12 -7.65
C GLN A 404 11.74 25.19 -7.17
N TYR A 405 10.52 25.72 -7.07
CA TYR A 405 9.36 25.02 -6.51
C TYR A 405 8.20 24.98 -7.51
N VAL A 406 7.66 23.79 -7.75
CA VAL A 406 6.44 23.56 -8.52
C VAL A 406 5.34 23.13 -7.56
N PHE A 407 4.32 23.98 -7.43
CA PHE A 407 3.22 23.83 -6.48
C PHE A 407 2.19 22.78 -6.93
N GLN A 408 1.46 22.23 -5.96
CA GLN A 408 0.42 21.19 -6.13
C GLN A 408 -0.68 21.58 -7.11
N ASN A 409 -1.18 22.82 -7.04
CA ASN A 409 -2.31 23.26 -7.85
C ASN A 409 -1.86 24.22 -8.97
N PRO A 410 -1.91 23.81 -10.25
CA PRO A 410 -1.53 24.67 -11.37
C PRO A 410 -2.45 25.90 -11.53
N TYR A 411 -3.68 25.86 -11.03
CA TYR A 411 -4.63 26.97 -11.14
C TYR A 411 -4.29 28.12 -10.20
N SER A 412 -3.98 27.83 -8.94
CA SER A 412 -3.64 28.87 -7.94
C SER A 412 -2.18 29.32 -8.05
N ALA A 413 -1.30 28.49 -8.63
CA ALA A 413 0.11 28.81 -8.80
C ALA A 413 0.41 29.89 -9.86
N LEU A 414 -0.53 30.15 -10.78
CA LEU A 414 -0.38 31.11 -11.86
C LEU A 414 -1.27 32.33 -11.62
N ASN A 415 -0.70 33.54 -11.71
CA ASN A 415 -1.50 34.76 -11.56
C ASN A 415 -2.44 34.93 -12.77
N PRO A 416 -3.78 34.87 -12.58
CA PRO A 416 -4.72 34.89 -13.70
C PRO A 416 -4.76 36.23 -14.45
N ARG A 417 -4.19 37.30 -13.86
CA ARG A 417 -4.12 38.65 -14.44
C ARG A 417 -2.87 38.90 -15.28
N MET A 418 -1.93 37.96 -15.29
CA MET A 418 -0.69 38.06 -16.06
C MET A 418 -0.77 37.16 -17.29
N THR A 419 -0.09 37.56 -18.37
CA THR A 419 0.09 36.69 -19.53
C THR A 419 1.09 35.57 -19.19
N VAL A 420 1.00 34.45 -19.91
CA VAL A 420 1.93 33.33 -19.74
C VAL A 420 3.38 33.76 -19.91
N GLY A 421 3.66 34.61 -20.90
CA GLY A 421 5.00 35.13 -21.12
C GLY A 421 5.51 35.96 -19.96
N ALA A 422 4.65 36.80 -19.35
CA ALA A 422 5.01 37.57 -18.17
C ALA A 422 5.28 36.67 -16.95
N ILE A 423 4.46 35.62 -16.76
CA ILE A 423 4.63 34.66 -15.65
C ILE A 423 5.96 33.91 -15.76
N ILE A 424 6.34 33.46 -16.95
CA ILE A 424 7.62 32.75 -17.16
C ILE A 424 8.80 33.74 -17.08
N ALA A 425 8.63 35.00 -17.49
CA ALA A 425 9.66 36.03 -17.41
C ALA A 425 9.88 36.59 -15.99
N GLU A 426 8.90 36.49 -15.10
CA GLU A 426 8.92 37.11 -13.78
C GLU A 426 10.17 36.71 -12.94
N PRO A 427 10.57 35.42 -12.84
CA PRO A 427 11.82 35.06 -12.16
C PRO A 427 13.05 35.73 -12.77
N LEU A 428 13.13 35.85 -14.10
CA LEU A 428 14.23 36.52 -14.80
C LEU A 428 14.25 38.02 -14.48
N GLN A 429 13.09 38.66 -14.36
CA GLN A 429 12.98 40.07 -14.01
C GLN A 429 13.39 40.32 -12.55
N ILE A 430 12.91 39.50 -11.62
CA ILE A 430 13.20 39.60 -10.19
C ILE A 430 14.70 39.44 -9.91
N HIS A 431 15.38 38.56 -10.66
CA HIS A 431 16.81 38.31 -10.51
C HIS A 431 17.67 39.06 -11.53
N GLU A 432 17.10 40.06 -12.21
CA GLU A 432 17.80 40.94 -13.15
C GLU A 432 18.58 40.19 -14.26
N TYR A 433 18.10 39.00 -14.64
CA TYR A 433 18.75 38.14 -15.62
C TYR A 433 18.41 38.59 -17.05
N GLY A 434 19.44 39.03 -17.79
CA GLY A 434 19.33 39.45 -19.19
C GLY A 434 18.48 40.72 -19.40
N ASP A 435 18.50 41.25 -20.63
CA ASP A 435 17.65 42.36 -21.04
C ASP A 435 16.25 41.88 -21.50
N HIS A 436 15.36 42.81 -21.85
CA HIS A 436 14.00 42.47 -22.30
C HIS A 436 13.99 41.52 -23.52
N LYS A 437 14.93 41.69 -24.46
CA LYS A 437 15.00 40.88 -25.68
C LYS A 437 15.46 39.46 -25.35
N ALA A 438 16.47 39.32 -24.50
CA ALA A 438 16.98 38.04 -24.00
C ALA A 438 15.91 37.30 -23.19
N ARG A 439 15.21 37.99 -22.28
CA ARG A 439 14.10 37.40 -21.51
C ARG A 439 12.99 36.87 -22.41
N LYS A 440 12.58 37.63 -23.42
CA LYS A 440 11.56 37.19 -24.38
C LYS A 440 12.01 35.97 -25.19
N ALA A 441 13.27 35.94 -25.63
CA ALA A 441 13.83 34.79 -26.33
C ALA A 441 13.86 33.54 -25.44
N ARG A 442 14.27 33.70 -24.17
CA ARG A 442 14.30 32.63 -23.17
C ARG A 442 12.91 32.07 -22.87
N VAL A 443 11.90 32.94 -22.74
CA VAL A 443 10.50 32.50 -22.55
C VAL A 443 10.02 31.67 -23.74
N ALA A 444 10.30 32.10 -24.98
CA ALA A 444 9.91 31.35 -26.17
C ALA A 444 10.60 29.98 -26.25
N GLU A 445 11.87 29.91 -25.86
CA GLU A 445 12.62 28.66 -25.73
C GLU A 445 11.98 27.72 -24.70
N LEU A 446 11.71 28.22 -23.49
CA LEU A 446 11.11 27.44 -22.40
C LEU A 446 9.73 26.91 -22.76
N LEU A 447 8.90 27.71 -23.44
CA LEU A 447 7.60 27.25 -23.94
C LEU A 447 7.78 26.08 -24.93
N THR A 448 8.70 26.20 -25.88
CA THR A 448 8.99 25.12 -26.84
C THR A 448 9.48 23.86 -26.11
N LEU A 449 10.36 24.03 -25.12
CA LEU A 449 10.94 22.93 -24.35
C LEU A 449 9.88 22.11 -23.61
N VAL A 450 8.82 22.76 -23.11
CA VAL A 450 7.68 22.08 -22.48
C VAL A 450 6.56 21.72 -23.48
N GLY A 451 6.83 21.78 -24.78
CA GLY A 451 5.89 21.40 -25.84
C GLY A 451 4.69 22.34 -25.98
N LEU A 452 4.90 23.63 -25.75
CA LEU A 452 3.94 24.71 -25.99
C LEU A 452 4.45 25.63 -27.11
N ASP A 453 3.54 26.12 -27.94
CA ASP A 453 3.87 27.04 -29.02
C ASP A 453 4.31 28.41 -28.44
N ALA A 454 5.38 28.99 -28.98
CA ALA A 454 5.89 30.28 -28.51
C ALA A 454 4.89 31.45 -28.70
N SER A 455 3.96 31.35 -29.66
CA SER A 455 2.88 32.34 -29.85
C SER A 455 1.95 32.45 -28.64
N TYR A 456 1.96 31.45 -27.74
CA TYR A 456 1.12 31.41 -26.55
C TYR A 456 1.56 32.39 -25.44
N MET A 457 2.72 33.04 -25.59
CA MET A 457 3.23 34.04 -24.62
C MET A 457 2.22 35.13 -24.26
N ASN A 458 1.39 35.58 -25.21
CA ASN A 458 0.45 36.68 -25.00
C ASN A 458 -0.91 36.23 -24.48
N ARG A 459 -1.12 34.93 -24.26
CA ARG A 459 -2.38 34.38 -23.74
C ARG A 459 -2.37 34.39 -22.22
N TYR A 460 -3.55 34.33 -21.62
CA TYR A 460 -3.73 34.25 -20.18
C TYR A 460 -3.90 32.80 -19.71
N PRO A 461 -3.56 32.48 -18.44
CA PRO A 461 -3.66 31.11 -17.90
C PRO A 461 -5.03 30.46 -18.10
N HIS A 462 -6.12 31.22 -18.04
CA HIS A 462 -7.48 30.69 -18.16
C HIS A 462 -7.78 30.04 -19.53
N SER A 463 -7.00 30.37 -20.57
CA SER A 463 -7.14 29.81 -21.91
C SER A 463 -6.50 28.42 -22.09
N PHE A 464 -5.87 27.88 -21.06
CA PHE A 464 -5.12 26.62 -21.11
C PHE A 464 -5.77 25.51 -20.28
N SER A 465 -5.59 24.26 -20.73
CA SER A 465 -5.96 23.06 -19.96
C SER A 465 -5.10 22.90 -18.71
N GLY A 466 -5.55 22.08 -17.74
CA GLY A 466 -4.78 21.80 -16.51
C GLY A 466 -3.35 21.33 -16.80
N GLY A 467 -3.18 20.39 -17.75
CA GLY A 467 -1.86 19.92 -18.17
C GLY A 467 -1.00 20.99 -18.83
N GLN A 468 -1.59 21.87 -19.66
CA GLN A 468 -0.86 23.00 -20.24
C GLN A 468 -0.41 24.01 -19.17
N ARG A 469 -1.26 24.28 -18.18
CA ARG A 469 -0.90 25.14 -17.04
C ARG A 469 0.21 24.54 -16.19
N GLN A 470 0.18 23.23 -15.96
CA GLN A 470 1.28 22.54 -15.28
C GLN A 470 2.60 22.70 -16.02
N ARG A 471 2.58 22.56 -17.36
CA ARG A 471 3.75 22.79 -18.21
C ARG A 471 4.26 24.23 -18.16
N ILE A 472 3.35 25.21 -18.10
CA ILE A 472 3.73 26.62 -17.86
C ILE A 472 4.41 26.78 -16.49
N GLY A 473 3.90 26.11 -15.45
CA GLY A 473 4.52 26.07 -14.12
C GLY A 473 5.94 25.47 -14.14
N ILE A 474 6.13 24.37 -14.88
CA ILE A 474 7.44 23.73 -15.10
C ILE A 474 8.37 24.68 -15.86
N ALA A 475 7.91 25.30 -16.94
CA ALA A 475 8.68 26.27 -17.71
C ALA A 475 9.14 27.48 -16.85
N ARG A 476 8.25 27.98 -15.98
CA ARG A 476 8.60 29.03 -15.01
C ARG A 476 9.70 28.59 -14.05
N ALA A 477 9.61 27.37 -13.50
CA ALA A 477 10.64 26.82 -12.62
C ALA A 477 11.99 26.62 -13.32
N LEU A 478 11.99 26.28 -14.61
CA LEU A 478 13.21 26.14 -15.41
C LEU A 478 13.85 27.46 -15.83
N ALA A 479 13.18 28.60 -15.61
CA ALA A 479 13.61 29.88 -16.18
C ALA A 479 15.02 30.29 -15.75
N LEU A 480 15.39 30.01 -14.49
CA LEU A 480 16.67 30.37 -13.87
C LEU A 480 17.72 29.26 -13.91
N ASP A 481 17.52 28.21 -14.71
CA ASP A 481 18.44 27.05 -14.82
C ASP A 481 18.81 26.43 -13.45
N PRO A 482 17.81 25.97 -12.67
CA PRO A 482 18.03 25.50 -11.30
C PRO A 482 18.82 24.18 -11.22
N GLU A 483 19.48 23.97 -10.07
CA GLU A 483 20.16 22.72 -9.75
C GLU A 483 19.22 21.71 -9.07
N LEU A 484 18.26 22.20 -8.28
CA LEU A 484 17.24 21.42 -7.59
C LEU A 484 15.85 21.96 -7.92
N ILE A 485 14.94 21.08 -8.33
CA ILE A 485 13.51 21.39 -8.45
C ILE A 485 12.73 20.51 -7.48
N ILE A 486 11.89 21.15 -6.67
CA ILE A 486 10.96 20.46 -5.80
C ILE A 486 9.59 20.42 -6.48
N PHE A 487 9.08 19.22 -6.68
CA PHE A 487 7.75 18.97 -7.20
C PHE A 487 6.85 18.53 -6.06
N ASP A 488 5.88 19.37 -5.71
CA ASP A 488 4.89 19.05 -4.68
C ASP A 488 3.60 18.62 -5.38
N GLU A 489 3.33 17.31 -5.44
CA GLU A 489 2.18 16.69 -6.12
C GLU A 489 1.82 17.27 -7.50
N PRO A 490 2.76 17.30 -8.46
CA PRO A 490 2.59 18.05 -9.72
C PRO A 490 1.53 17.47 -10.67
N VAL A 491 0.99 16.28 -10.38
CA VAL A 491 0.08 15.54 -11.27
C VAL A 491 -1.22 15.07 -10.60
N SER A 492 -1.43 15.33 -9.30
CA SER A 492 -2.54 14.74 -8.54
C SER A 492 -3.93 15.21 -9.00
N ALA A 493 -4.02 16.37 -9.65
CA ALA A 493 -5.28 16.93 -10.16
C ALA A 493 -5.44 16.78 -11.70
N LEU A 494 -4.67 15.90 -12.33
CA LEU A 494 -4.66 15.72 -13.80
C LEU A 494 -5.19 14.35 -14.20
N ASP A 495 -5.87 14.29 -15.35
CA ASP A 495 -6.29 13.02 -15.95
C ASP A 495 -5.10 12.10 -16.23
N VAL A 496 -5.31 10.78 -16.16
CA VAL A 496 -4.28 9.75 -16.38
C VAL A 496 -3.46 9.98 -17.67
N SER A 497 -4.12 10.32 -18.77
CA SER A 497 -3.47 10.60 -20.06
C SER A 497 -2.56 11.82 -20.00
N ILE A 498 -3.03 12.91 -19.37
CA ILE A 498 -2.24 14.14 -19.18
C ILE A 498 -1.12 13.93 -18.17
N GLN A 499 -1.39 13.19 -17.09
CA GLN A 499 -0.40 12.79 -16.09
C GLN A 499 0.75 12.03 -16.78
N ALA A 500 0.47 11.04 -17.63
CA ALA A 500 1.49 10.33 -18.39
C ALA A 500 2.36 11.27 -19.23
N GLN A 501 1.74 12.25 -19.90
CA GLN A 501 2.48 13.27 -20.66
C GLN A 501 3.44 14.08 -19.76
N ILE A 502 2.97 14.55 -18.59
CA ILE A 502 3.78 15.32 -17.66
C ILE A 502 4.92 14.48 -17.09
N LEU A 503 4.66 13.24 -16.70
CA LEU A 503 5.70 12.34 -16.17
C LEU A 503 6.78 12.03 -17.22
N ASN A 504 6.38 11.79 -18.46
CA ASN A 504 7.32 11.64 -19.58
C ASN A 504 8.16 12.90 -19.78
N LEU A 505 7.53 14.08 -19.81
CA LEU A 505 8.21 15.36 -19.92
C LEU A 505 9.23 15.54 -18.78
N LEU A 506 8.86 15.26 -17.53
CA LEU A 506 9.77 15.38 -16.40
C LEU A 506 10.97 14.44 -16.53
N ARG A 507 10.77 13.21 -16.96
CA ARG A 507 11.88 12.26 -17.20
C ARG A 507 12.81 12.76 -18.31
N ASP A 508 12.24 13.27 -19.40
CA ASP A 508 13.01 13.78 -20.54
C ASP A 508 13.81 15.03 -20.14
N LEU A 509 13.20 15.95 -19.38
CA LEU A 509 13.87 17.14 -18.85
C LEU A 509 14.98 16.76 -17.87
N LYS A 510 14.73 15.80 -16.96
CA LYS A 510 15.75 15.30 -16.01
C LYS A 510 16.97 14.81 -16.77
N SER A 511 16.77 13.97 -17.78
CA SER A 511 17.85 13.38 -18.57
C SER A 511 18.58 14.45 -19.41
N ALA A 512 17.84 15.27 -20.16
CA ALA A 512 18.43 16.26 -21.07
C ALA A 512 19.14 17.41 -20.34
N LEU A 513 18.61 17.85 -19.19
CA LEU A 513 19.14 18.98 -18.43
C LEU A 513 19.90 18.55 -17.17
N GLY A 514 20.03 17.24 -16.89
CA GLY A 514 20.68 16.67 -15.69
C GLY A 514 20.24 17.36 -14.40
N LEU A 515 18.92 17.52 -14.26
CA LEU A 515 18.28 18.16 -13.12
C LEU A 515 18.23 17.21 -11.93
N THR A 516 18.25 17.78 -10.73
CA THR A 516 17.99 17.05 -9.48
C THR A 516 16.56 17.31 -9.03
N TYR A 517 15.81 16.27 -8.68
CA TYR A 517 14.42 16.39 -8.25
C TYR A 517 14.22 15.91 -6.81
N LEU A 518 13.46 16.68 -6.04
CA LEU A 518 12.70 16.17 -4.90
C LEU A 518 11.25 16.04 -5.33
N PHE A 519 10.76 14.82 -5.52
CA PHE A 519 9.44 14.53 -6.06
C PHE A 519 8.50 14.03 -4.97
N ILE A 520 7.53 14.86 -4.59
CA ILE A 520 6.58 14.56 -3.52
C ILE A 520 5.28 14.08 -4.15
N SER A 521 4.81 12.91 -3.73
CA SER A 521 3.53 12.36 -4.16
C SER A 521 2.97 11.39 -3.12
N HIS A 522 1.65 11.24 -3.09
CA HIS A 522 0.99 10.16 -2.38
C HIS A 522 0.78 8.91 -3.27
N ASN A 523 1.01 9.01 -4.59
CA ASN A 523 0.82 7.89 -5.52
C ASN A 523 2.15 7.14 -5.74
N LEU A 524 2.28 5.96 -5.13
CA LEU A 524 3.48 5.12 -5.21
C LEU A 524 3.83 4.68 -6.64
N ALA A 525 2.85 4.46 -7.52
CA ALA A 525 3.12 4.06 -8.90
C ALA A 525 3.76 5.21 -9.72
N VAL A 526 3.39 6.46 -9.42
CA VAL A 526 4.04 7.64 -10.02
C VAL A 526 5.48 7.77 -9.56
N VAL A 527 5.73 7.51 -8.27
CA VAL A 527 7.06 7.60 -7.69
C VAL A 527 7.95 6.46 -8.21
N ASP A 528 7.45 5.24 -8.33
CA ASP A 528 8.18 4.11 -8.95
C ASP A 528 8.65 4.43 -10.38
N TYR A 529 7.86 5.21 -11.11
CA TYR A 529 8.17 5.58 -12.50
C TYR A 529 9.29 6.62 -12.65
N LEU A 530 9.43 7.54 -11.69
CA LEU A 530 10.35 8.68 -11.79
C LEU A 530 11.55 8.63 -10.85
N ALA A 531 11.38 8.05 -9.67
CA ALA A 531 12.35 8.15 -8.59
C ALA A 531 13.45 7.11 -8.72
N ASP A 532 14.68 7.50 -8.39
CA ASP A 532 15.82 6.59 -8.25
C ASP A 532 15.82 5.96 -6.84
N ARG A 533 15.46 6.77 -5.83
CA ARG A 533 15.34 6.41 -4.42
C ARG A 533 14.03 6.95 -3.85
N ILE A 534 13.49 6.28 -2.85
CA ILE A 534 12.20 6.62 -2.23
C ILE A 534 12.36 6.73 -0.72
N ALA A 535 12.02 7.88 -0.17
CA ALA A 535 11.90 8.17 1.25
C ALA A 535 10.44 8.11 1.68
N VAL A 536 10.13 7.33 2.71
CA VAL A 536 8.80 7.17 3.29
C VAL A 536 8.73 7.97 4.59
N MET A 537 7.71 8.83 4.71
CA MET A 537 7.48 9.72 5.84
C MET A 537 6.17 9.40 6.55
N ALA A 538 6.22 9.23 7.87
CA ALA A 538 5.08 8.98 8.74
C ALA A 538 5.18 9.86 9.99
N SER A 539 4.08 10.52 10.38
CA SER A 539 3.99 11.30 11.63
C SER A 539 5.19 12.22 11.91
N GLY A 540 5.59 13.00 10.91
CA GLY A 540 6.70 13.95 11.00
C GLY A 540 8.10 13.35 10.82
N ARG A 541 8.25 12.02 10.75
CA ARG A 541 9.53 11.31 10.73
C ARG A 541 9.73 10.60 9.39
N LEU A 542 10.98 10.50 8.94
CA LEU A 542 11.32 9.49 7.94
C LEU A 542 11.38 8.12 8.61
N VAL A 543 10.73 7.13 8.00
CA VAL A 543 10.63 5.76 8.54
C VAL A 543 11.39 4.74 7.72
N GLU A 544 11.56 5.00 6.41
CA GLU A 544 12.32 4.11 5.52
C GLU A 544 12.82 4.91 4.31
N LEU A 545 14.02 4.60 3.84
CA LEU A 545 14.63 5.14 2.62
C LEU A 545 15.33 4.00 1.91
N ALA A 546 15.03 3.75 0.65
CA ALA A 546 15.72 2.72 -0.13
C ALA A 546 15.78 3.07 -1.61
N PRO A 547 16.65 2.41 -2.41
CA PRO A 547 16.50 2.37 -3.86
C PRO A 547 15.08 1.93 -4.22
N ARG A 548 14.53 2.48 -5.32
CA ARG A 548 13.13 2.22 -5.71
C ARG A 548 12.80 0.72 -5.75
N GLU A 549 13.69 -0.09 -6.33
CA GLU A 549 13.47 -1.52 -6.57
C GLU A 549 13.46 -2.31 -5.26
N GLU A 550 14.37 -1.98 -4.34
CA GLU A 550 14.46 -2.63 -3.04
C GLU A 550 13.26 -2.28 -2.17
N LEU A 551 12.82 -1.01 -2.18
CA LEU A 551 11.67 -0.58 -1.38
C LEU A 551 10.41 -1.37 -1.77
N PHE A 552 10.15 -1.55 -3.07
CA PHE A 552 8.97 -2.30 -3.55
C PHE A 552 9.10 -3.81 -3.41
N ARG A 553 10.32 -4.36 -3.50
CA ARG A 553 10.56 -5.79 -3.36
C ARG A 553 10.50 -6.24 -1.92
N ASN A 554 11.08 -5.47 -1.01
CA ASN A 554 11.33 -5.87 0.37
C ASN A 554 11.15 -4.69 1.34
N PRO A 555 9.94 -4.12 1.43
CA PRO A 555 9.65 -3.08 2.41
C PRO A 555 9.82 -3.63 3.83
N ARG A 556 10.59 -2.94 4.67
CA ARG A 556 10.91 -3.42 6.02
C ARG A 556 10.02 -2.79 7.07
N HIS A 557 9.78 -1.48 7.00
CA HIS A 557 8.99 -0.80 8.02
C HIS A 557 7.50 -1.17 7.90
N PRO A 558 6.79 -1.44 9.00
CA PRO A 558 5.38 -1.83 8.99
C PRO A 558 4.51 -0.80 8.26
N TYR A 559 4.69 0.49 8.55
CA TYR A 559 4.02 1.57 7.82
C TYR A 559 4.25 1.51 6.29
N THR A 560 5.48 1.25 5.83
CA THR A 560 5.78 1.16 4.40
C THR A 560 5.04 -0.01 3.76
N ARG A 561 5.07 -1.20 4.39
CA ARG A 561 4.33 -2.39 3.93
C ARG A 561 2.84 -2.10 3.79
N ALA A 562 2.32 -1.38 4.76
CA ALA A 562 0.91 -1.06 4.87
C ALA A 562 0.49 -0.02 3.81
N LEU A 563 1.33 0.99 3.57
CA LEU A 563 1.18 1.96 2.49
C LEU A 563 1.16 1.27 1.11
N MET A 564 2.05 0.30 0.88
CA MET A 564 2.09 -0.48 -0.36
C MET A 564 0.86 -1.37 -0.55
N ALA A 565 0.39 -2.00 0.53
CA ALA A 565 -0.81 -2.83 0.50
C ALA A 565 -2.10 -2.04 0.20
N ALA A 566 -2.09 -0.72 0.43
CA ALA A 566 -3.21 0.17 0.12
C ALA A 566 -3.24 0.69 -1.33
N VAL A 567 -2.20 0.46 -2.14
CA VAL A 567 -2.17 0.97 -3.52
C VAL A 567 -3.09 0.15 -4.43
N PRO A 568 -4.14 0.74 -5.02
CA PRO A 568 -5.00 0.02 -5.95
C PRO A 568 -4.26 -0.20 -7.27
N GLN A 569 -4.10 -1.46 -7.68
CA GLN A 569 -3.52 -1.81 -8.98
C GLN A 569 -4.61 -1.88 -10.05
N PRO A 570 -4.34 -1.44 -11.30
CA PRO A 570 -5.25 -1.58 -12.44
C PRO A 570 -5.27 -3.02 -12.98
N ASP A 571 -5.40 -4.00 -12.07
CA ASP A 571 -5.47 -5.42 -12.36
C ASP A 571 -6.59 -6.05 -11.52
N PRO A 572 -7.69 -6.51 -12.14
CA PRO A 572 -8.82 -7.08 -11.41
C PRO A 572 -8.51 -8.43 -10.75
N ASN A 573 -7.37 -9.06 -11.06
CA ASN A 573 -6.90 -10.27 -10.37
C ASN A 573 -6.08 -9.96 -9.11
N ARG A 574 -5.66 -8.70 -8.94
CA ARG A 574 -4.89 -8.21 -7.79
C ARG A 574 -5.70 -7.16 -7.03
N ARG A 575 -6.91 -7.54 -6.61
CA ARG A 575 -7.76 -6.66 -5.80
C ARG A 575 -7.14 -6.42 -4.42
N LEU A 576 -7.37 -5.22 -3.90
CA LEU A 576 -7.07 -4.82 -2.53
C LEU A 576 -7.70 -5.81 -1.57
N ASP A 577 -6.86 -6.33 -0.69
CA ASP A 577 -7.34 -7.11 0.45
C ASP A 577 -7.81 -6.14 1.53
N PHE A 578 -9.08 -5.76 1.45
CA PHE A 578 -9.70 -4.84 2.40
C PHE A 578 -9.63 -5.32 3.85
N SER A 579 -9.37 -6.61 4.12
CA SER A 579 -9.17 -7.10 5.49
C SER A 579 -7.86 -6.61 6.09
N LYS A 580 -6.82 -6.44 5.27
CA LYS A 580 -5.48 -5.97 5.65
C LYS A 580 -5.37 -4.43 5.68
N VAL A 581 -6.31 -3.74 5.03
CA VAL A 581 -6.41 -2.27 5.05
C VAL A 581 -7.04 -1.83 6.38
N SER A 582 -6.22 -1.70 7.41
CA SER A 582 -6.58 -1.03 8.68
C SER A 582 -5.43 -0.12 9.11
N LEU A 583 -5.18 0.91 8.31
CA LEU A 583 -3.95 1.70 8.29
C LEU A 583 -3.95 2.90 9.22
N SER A 584 -5.12 3.48 9.51
CA SER A 584 -5.25 4.61 10.45
C SER A 584 -4.74 4.33 11.87
N ARG A 585 -4.50 3.06 12.25
CA ARG A 585 -3.75 2.72 13.46
C ARG A 585 -2.24 2.86 13.25
N GLN A 586 -1.70 2.36 12.15
CA GLN A 586 -0.26 2.29 11.86
C GLN A 586 0.37 3.63 11.44
N SER A 587 -0.39 4.71 11.28
CA SER A 587 0.18 6.06 11.14
C SER A 587 0.80 6.55 12.45
N ALA A 588 0.27 6.09 13.60
CA ALA A 588 0.76 6.48 14.92
C ALA A 588 2.05 5.73 15.26
N PRO A 589 3.09 6.42 15.78
CA PRO A 589 4.35 5.77 16.16
C PRO A 589 4.19 4.55 17.08
N ASP A 590 3.29 4.65 18.06
CA ASP A 590 3.05 3.60 19.06
C ASP A 590 2.48 2.31 18.45
N ALA A 591 1.88 2.38 17.27
CA ALA A 591 1.24 1.26 16.60
C ALA A 591 2.17 0.53 15.61
N TRP A 592 3.43 0.96 15.46
CA TRP A 592 4.38 0.29 14.59
C TRP A 592 4.86 -1.06 15.15
N GLY A 593 4.72 -1.28 16.46
CA GLY A 593 5.23 -2.48 17.13
C GLY A 593 6.77 -2.51 17.19
N ALA A 594 7.33 -3.36 18.04
CA ALA A 594 8.79 -3.53 18.11
C ALA A 594 9.34 -4.17 16.81
N PRO A 595 10.55 -3.80 16.34
CA PRO A 595 11.48 -2.81 16.90
C PRO A 595 11.25 -1.36 16.39
N PHE A 596 10.10 -1.06 15.80
CA PHE A 596 9.85 0.21 15.09
C PHE A 596 9.17 1.28 15.95
N ALA A 597 8.33 0.88 16.92
CA ALA A 597 7.65 1.80 17.82
C ALA A 597 8.61 2.37 18.88
N PRO A 598 8.41 3.63 19.31
CA PRO A 598 9.06 4.16 20.51
C PRO A 598 8.78 3.26 21.72
N ASP A 599 9.81 2.98 22.51
CA ASP A 599 9.71 2.15 23.72
C ASP A 599 10.44 2.79 24.91
N GLU A 600 10.59 2.05 26.03
CA GLU A 600 11.29 2.54 27.23
C GLU A 600 12.75 2.96 26.97
N ARG A 601 13.37 2.48 25.88
CA ARG A 601 14.74 2.84 25.45
C ARG A 601 14.78 4.17 24.71
N GLY A 602 13.64 4.76 24.39
CA GLY A 602 13.51 6.07 23.75
C GLY A 602 12.97 6.00 22.33
N GLU A 603 13.38 6.96 21.49
CA GLU A 603 12.94 7.01 20.08
C GLU A 603 13.82 6.09 19.20
N PRO A 604 13.22 5.40 18.20
CA PRO A 604 13.95 4.62 17.22
C PRO A 604 14.80 5.52 16.32
N HIS A 605 15.98 5.05 15.93
CA HIS A 605 16.97 5.81 15.17
C HIS A 605 17.13 5.27 13.75
N TRP A 606 17.87 6.01 12.92
CA TRP A 606 18.08 5.69 11.51
C TRP A 606 19.17 4.63 11.35
N ILE A 607 18.79 3.41 10.94
CA ILE A 607 19.69 2.26 10.82
C ILE A 607 19.86 1.89 9.35
N GLY A 608 21.11 1.78 8.88
CA GLY A 608 21.43 1.20 7.58
C GLY A 608 21.36 -0.32 7.63
N ILE A 609 20.55 -0.91 6.75
CA ILE A 609 20.29 -2.37 6.70
C ILE A 609 20.71 -2.99 5.36
N GLY A 610 21.21 -2.17 4.44
CA GLY A 610 21.71 -2.59 3.14
C GLY A 610 22.25 -1.39 2.35
N PRO A 611 22.79 -1.60 1.15
CA PRO A 611 23.27 -0.53 0.30
C PRO A 611 22.15 0.49 0.01
N ASP A 612 22.33 1.72 0.50
CA ASP A 612 21.35 2.80 0.40
C ASP A 612 19.96 2.51 1.01
N HIS A 613 19.81 1.46 1.82
CA HIS A 613 18.58 1.10 2.51
C HIS A 613 18.69 1.40 4.00
N TYR A 614 17.87 2.35 4.45
CA TYR A 614 17.79 2.81 5.83
C TYR A 614 16.37 2.65 6.36
N VAL A 615 16.25 2.25 7.62
CA VAL A 615 14.97 2.08 8.30
C VAL A 615 15.06 2.70 9.69
N ARG A 616 13.98 3.34 10.14
CA ARG A 616 13.86 3.80 11.51
C ARG A 616 13.46 2.63 12.41
N ALA A 617 14.37 2.19 13.27
CA ALA A 617 14.13 1.12 14.23
C ALA A 617 15.05 1.26 15.45
N HIS A 618 14.75 0.55 16.52
CA HIS A 618 15.71 0.29 17.58
C HIS A 618 16.73 -0.74 17.11
N GLU A 619 18.00 -0.55 17.48
CA GLU A 619 19.01 -1.59 17.32
C GLU A 619 18.55 -2.80 18.14
N VAL A 620 18.24 -3.89 17.45
CA VAL A 620 18.13 -5.20 18.10
C VAL A 620 19.56 -5.51 18.58
N PRO A 621 19.78 -5.81 19.87
CA PRO A 621 21.12 -6.10 20.36
C PRO A 621 21.75 -7.17 19.46
N PRO A 622 23.00 -6.98 19.02
CA PRO A 622 23.67 -8.01 18.23
C PRO A 622 23.58 -9.31 19.02
N VAL A 623 23.09 -10.36 18.36
CA VAL A 623 23.18 -11.71 18.90
C VAL A 623 24.66 -11.92 19.21
N ALA A 624 24.98 -12.08 20.49
CA ALA A 624 26.36 -12.09 20.95
C ALA A 624 27.10 -13.23 20.24
N ASP A 625 28.02 -12.86 19.36
CA ASP A 625 29.07 -13.68 18.76
C ASP A 625 28.62 -15.11 18.38
N LEU A 626 27.70 -15.21 17.41
CA LEU A 626 27.54 -16.42 16.62
C LEU A 626 28.62 -16.42 15.54
N GLY A 627 29.62 -17.28 15.72
CA GLY A 627 30.87 -17.29 14.97
C GLY A 627 30.71 -17.13 13.45
N GLY A 628 31.52 -16.22 12.89
CA GLY A 628 31.86 -16.19 11.47
C GLY A 628 31.01 -15.31 10.55
N ARG A 629 30.03 -14.57 11.05
CA ARG A 629 29.16 -13.69 10.24
C ARG A 629 29.43 -12.21 10.51
N THR A 630 29.13 -11.35 9.54
CA THR A 630 29.29 -9.91 9.74
C THR A 630 28.15 -9.32 10.59
N PRO A 631 28.38 -8.23 11.35
CA PRO A 631 27.34 -7.55 12.10
C PRO A 631 26.12 -7.13 11.26
N GLU A 632 26.30 -6.89 9.96
CA GLU A 632 25.22 -6.57 9.02
C GLU A 632 24.31 -7.78 8.73
N GLU A 633 24.89 -8.96 8.53
CA GLU A 633 24.15 -10.22 8.34
C GLU A 633 23.33 -10.57 9.60
N HIS A 634 23.90 -10.34 10.78
CA HIS A 634 23.20 -10.51 12.05
C HIS A 634 22.00 -9.56 12.20
N ARG A 635 22.13 -8.31 11.74
CA ARG A 635 21.06 -7.30 11.81
C ARG A 635 19.94 -7.58 10.81
N GLU A 636 20.26 -8.03 9.60
CA GLU A 636 19.27 -8.37 8.57
C GLU A 636 18.43 -9.59 8.98
N ILE A 637 19.08 -10.59 9.55
CA ILE A 637 18.44 -11.78 10.11
C ILE A 637 17.53 -11.38 11.28
N ALA A 638 18.01 -10.61 12.25
CA ALA A 638 17.19 -10.14 13.39
C ALA A 638 15.92 -9.36 12.95
N LEU A 639 16.01 -8.56 11.89
CA LEU A 639 14.88 -7.80 11.33
C LEU A 639 13.90 -8.68 10.52
N SER A 640 14.37 -9.78 9.92
CA SER A 640 13.50 -10.79 9.30
C SER A 640 12.80 -11.69 10.33
N LEU A 641 13.46 -11.97 11.46
CA LEU A 641 13.02 -12.94 12.48
C LEU A 641 11.85 -12.46 13.36
N ALA A 642 11.57 -11.15 13.38
CA ALA A 642 10.46 -10.53 14.13
C ALA A 642 9.09 -10.61 13.41
N THR A 643 8.98 -11.39 12.33
CA THR A 643 7.77 -11.44 11.49
C THR A 643 7.00 -12.75 11.67
N ASP A 644 6.14 -12.82 12.70
CA ASP A 644 5.00 -13.73 12.64
C ASP A 644 4.00 -13.18 11.60
N PRO A 645 3.57 -13.96 10.58
CA PRO A 645 2.57 -13.54 9.60
C PRO A 645 1.19 -13.17 10.19
N VAL A 646 0.91 -13.45 11.46
CA VAL A 646 -0.37 -13.12 12.13
C VAL A 646 -0.23 -12.11 13.28
N GLY A 647 1.01 -11.75 13.68
CA GLY A 647 1.27 -10.69 14.65
C GLY A 647 1.00 -11.05 16.12
N GLU A 648 1.14 -12.31 16.53
CA GLU A 648 1.09 -12.70 17.95
C GLU A 648 2.49 -12.64 18.62
N ALA A 649 2.51 -12.54 19.95
CA ALA A 649 3.75 -12.54 20.73
C ALA A 649 4.38 -13.95 20.76
N VAL A 650 5.66 -14.04 20.41
CA VAL A 650 6.45 -15.29 20.29
C VAL A 650 7.59 -15.25 21.32
N ALA A 651 7.79 -16.35 22.06
CA ALA A 651 8.96 -16.53 22.93
C ALA A 651 10.03 -17.40 22.22
N HIS A 652 11.31 -17.01 22.32
CA HIS A 652 12.41 -17.64 21.57
C HIS A 652 13.39 -18.37 22.49
N LEU A 653 13.64 -19.66 22.21
CA LEU A 653 14.62 -20.49 22.92
C LEU A 653 15.80 -20.83 22.00
N ASP A 654 17.01 -20.44 22.41
CA ASP A 654 18.27 -20.75 21.72
C ASP A 654 19.04 -21.85 22.48
N PHE A 655 19.34 -22.95 21.77
CA PHE A 655 20.01 -24.14 22.30
C PHE A 655 21.52 -23.95 22.56
N GLU A 656 22.18 -23.02 21.88
CA GLU A 656 23.63 -22.80 22.03
C GLU A 656 23.92 -21.98 23.30
N SER A 657 23.11 -20.93 23.52
CA SER A 657 23.23 -20.05 24.69
C SER A 657 22.46 -20.55 25.92
N GLY A 658 21.47 -21.42 25.72
CA GLY A 658 20.51 -21.80 26.77
C GLY A 658 19.76 -20.58 27.28
N THR A 659 19.39 -19.64 26.40
CA THR A 659 18.67 -18.43 26.80
C THR A 659 17.26 -18.38 26.21
N LEU A 660 16.31 -17.91 27.00
CA LEU A 660 14.93 -17.63 26.59
C LEU A 660 14.71 -16.13 26.67
N ASP A 661 14.51 -15.44 25.55
CA ASP A 661 14.38 -13.97 25.45
C ASP A 661 15.43 -13.21 26.31
N GLY A 662 16.69 -13.66 26.26
CA GLY A 662 17.82 -13.05 26.98
C GLY A 662 18.04 -13.51 28.44
N TRP A 663 17.23 -14.43 28.96
CA TRP A 663 17.42 -14.99 30.30
C TRP A 663 18.27 -16.26 30.26
N SER A 664 19.41 -16.28 30.96
CA SER A 664 20.25 -17.49 31.06
C SER A 664 19.58 -18.58 31.89
N THR A 665 19.29 -19.72 31.27
CA THR A 665 18.78 -20.92 31.97
C THR A 665 19.87 -21.62 32.80
N ARG A 666 21.15 -21.23 32.65
CA ARG A 666 22.29 -21.85 33.35
C ARG A 666 22.42 -21.50 34.84
N ARG A 667 21.61 -20.57 35.38
CA ARG A 667 21.66 -20.16 36.81
C ARG A 667 20.46 -20.62 37.65
N LEU A 668 19.66 -21.58 37.18
CA LEU A 668 18.46 -22.04 37.86
C LEU A 668 18.62 -23.52 38.23
N ALA A 669 18.88 -23.79 39.52
CA ALA A 669 19.05 -25.15 40.03
C ALA A 669 17.67 -25.81 40.28
N GLY A 670 17.17 -26.60 39.34
CA GLY A 670 15.95 -27.42 39.49
C GLY A 670 15.46 -28.04 38.16
N PRO A 671 14.56 -29.05 38.18
CA PRO A 671 14.09 -29.72 36.96
C PRO A 671 13.36 -28.74 36.01
N HIS A 672 13.88 -28.63 34.78
CA HIS A 672 13.73 -27.47 33.88
C HIS A 672 12.35 -27.31 33.19
N SER A 673 11.48 -28.34 33.16
CA SER A 673 10.23 -28.31 32.36
C SER A 673 9.11 -27.46 32.96
N ALA A 674 8.94 -27.46 34.28
CA ALA A 674 7.88 -26.68 34.95
C ALA A 674 8.17 -25.16 34.98
N GLN A 675 9.45 -24.77 34.87
CA GLN A 675 9.87 -23.37 35.04
C GLN A 675 9.85 -22.58 33.73
N VAL A 676 10.04 -23.25 32.58
CA VAL A 676 9.85 -22.62 31.26
C VAL A 676 8.36 -22.40 30.97
N GLN A 677 7.48 -23.32 31.41
CA GLN A 677 6.02 -23.13 31.38
C GLN A 677 5.59 -21.90 32.20
N ASP A 678 6.20 -21.69 33.37
CA ASP A 678 5.97 -20.52 34.21
C ASP A 678 6.47 -19.21 33.55
N VAL A 679 7.56 -19.25 32.78
CA VAL A 679 8.02 -18.09 32.00
C VAL A 679 7.09 -17.82 30.81
N VAL A 680 6.75 -18.83 29.99
CA VAL A 680 5.78 -18.68 28.88
C VAL A 680 4.44 -18.12 29.36
N ALA A 681 3.96 -18.59 30.52
CA ALA A 681 2.76 -18.05 31.16
C ALA A 681 2.93 -16.59 31.65
N ARG A 682 4.12 -16.20 32.14
CA ARG A 682 4.43 -14.82 32.57
C ARG A 682 4.63 -13.84 31.43
N VAL A 683 5.19 -14.27 30.29
CA VAL A 683 5.36 -13.41 29.10
C VAL A 683 4.08 -13.35 28.26
N GLY A 684 3.08 -14.19 28.56
CA GLY A 684 1.82 -14.25 27.82
C GLY A 684 1.99 -14.75 26.38
N ALA A 685 3.10 -15.44 26.08
CA ALA A 685 3.41 -15.94 24.76
C ALA A 685 2.51 -17.14 24.43
N LYS A 686 1.81 -17.07 23.30
CA LYS A 686 0.92 -18.16 22.83
C LYS A 686 1.63 -19.16 21.92
N SER A 687 2.89 -18.89 21.58
CA SER A 687 3.71 -19.74 20.73
C SER A 687 5.18 -19.69 21.13
N CYS A 688 5.90 -20.77 20.85
CA CYS A 688 7.35 -20.90 21.05
C CYS A 688 7.98 -21.35 19.72
N ARG A 689 9.11 -20.75 19.33
CA ARG A 689 9.85 -21.07 18.09
C ARG A 689 11.15 -21.80 18.43
N PHE A 690 11.40 -22.92 17.74
CA PHE A 690 12.64 -23.70 17.82
C PHE A 690 13.44 -23.58 16.52
N GLU A 691 14.76 -23.51 16.64
CA GLU A 691 15.70 -23.49 15.51
C GLU A 691 16.75 -24.61 15.71
N LEU A 692 17.01 -25.39 14.65
CA LEU A 692 18.01 -26.46 14.61
C LEU A 692 18.88 -26.25 13.37
N ARG A 693 20.21 -26.15 13.54
CA ARG A 693 21.14 -25.91 12.44
C ARG A 693 21.68 -27.20 11.80
N PRO A 694 22.03 -27.20 10.49
CA PRO A 694 22.55 -28.38 9.78
C PRO A 694 23.89 -28.94 10.31
N ASP A 695 24.67 -28.13 11.01
CA ASP A 695 26.05 -28.37 11.46
C ASP A 695 26.16 -28.71 12.97
N GLU A 696 25.04 -28.84 13.68
CA GLU A 696 25.00 -29.11 15.12
C GLU A 696 25.37 -30.56 15.49
N ARG A 697 26.44 -30.73 16.29
CA ARG A 697 26.69 -31.96 17.06
C ARG A 697 25.97 -31.88 18.41
N VAL A 698 24.79 -32.49 18.52
CA VAL A 698 24.06 -32.59 19.79
C VAL A 698 24.85 -33.48 20.78
N SER A 699 25.43 -32.85 21.81
CA SER A 699 26.16 -33.51 22.89
C SER A 699 25.27 -34.48 23.69
N GLN A 700 25.85 -35.48 24.35
CA GLN A 700 25.08 -36.48 25.11
C GLN A 700 24.28 -35.85 26.28
N GLY A 701 24.73 -34.71 26.81
CA GLY A 701 24.00 -33.90 27.80
C GLY A 701 22.80 -33.17 27.18
N HIS A 702 22.97 -32.53 26.03
CA HIS A 702 21.87 -31.90 25.28
C HIS A 702 20.81 -32.92 24.83
N ARG A 703 21.18 -34.19 24.60
CA ARG A 703 20.22 -35.27 24.30
C ARG A 703 19.33 -35.63 25.49
N ALA A 704 19.84 -35.54 26.72
CA ALA A 704 19.06 -35.74 27.93
C ALA A 704 18.12 -34.55 28.19
N GLU A 705 18.58 -33.33 27.94
CA GLU A 705 17.77 -32.11 28.04
C GLU A 705 16.65 -32.06 27.01
N LEU A 706 16.93 -32.38 25.74
CA LEU A 706 15.92 -32.53 24.70
C LEU A 706 14.91 -33.62 25.09
N ARG A 707 15.37 -34.77 25.60
CA ARG A 707 14.49 -35.87 26.06
C ARG A 707 13.55 -35.41 27.17
N ASP A 708 14.02 -34.65 28.15
CA ASP A 708 13.20 -34.21 29.28
C ASP A 708 12.21 -33.08 28.87
N TRP A 709 12.53 -32.31 27.82
CA TRP A 709 11.65 -31.30 27.22
C TRP A 709 10.60 -31.91 26.27
N TYR A 710 10.99 -32.89 25.43
CA TYR A 710 10.07 -33.64 24.55
C TYR A 710 9.04 -34.47 25.31
N ASN A 711 9.32 -34.80 26.57
CA ASN A 711 8.43 -35.53 27.47
C ASN A 711 7.57 -34.60 28.37
N ALA A 712 7.65 -33.27 28.19
CA ALA A 712 6.82 -32.33 28.95
C ALA A 712 5.37 -32.34 28.42
N PRO A 713 4.34 -32.35 29.30
CA PRO A 713 2.95 -32.32 28.86
C PRO A 713 2.65 -31.01 28.13
N LEU A 714 2.20 -31.11 26.87
CA LEU A 714 1.73 -29.97 26.09
C LEU A 714 0.38 -29.48 26.66
N GLU A 715 0.20 -28.18 26.80
CA GLU A 715 -1.08 -27.61 27.21
C GLU A 715 -2.09 -27.70 26.06
N ALA A 716 -3.32 -28.08 26.39
CA ALA A 716 -4.42 -28.08 25.43
C ALA A 716 -4.72 -26.65 24.96
N GLU A 717 -5.04 -26.49 23.68
CA GLU A 717 -5.32 -25.23 22.98
C GLU A 717 -4.12 -24.28 22.76
N THR A 718 -2.90 -24.71 23.03
CA THR A 718 -1.67 -23.93 22.77
C THR A 718 -1.04 -24.28 21.42
N TRP A 719 -0.51 -23.27 20.71
CA TRP A 719 0.15 -23.47 19.41
C TRP A 719 1.66 -23.63 19.56
N TYR A 720 2.21 -24.70 18.99
CA TYR A 720 3.66 -24.97 19.00
C TYR A 720 4.27 -24.76 17.62
N GLY A 721 5.36 -23.99 17.54
CA GLY A 721 6.02 -23.56 16.30
C GLY A 721 7.40 -24.19 16.10
N PHE A 722 7.62 -24.94 15.02
CA PHE A 722 8.94 -25.49 14.69
C PHE A 722 9.47 -24.91 13.40
N ALA A 723 10.71 -24.40 13.38
CA ALA A 723 11.39 -23.92 12.18
C ALA A 723 12.64 -24.77 11.89
N THR A 724 12.86 -25.12 10.62
CA THR A 724 14.10 -25.77 10.18
C THR A 724 14.59 -25.14 8.88
N LEU A 725 15.91 -25.11 8.70
CA LEU A 725 16.59 -24.41 7.62
C LEU A 725 17.41 -25.41 6.80
N LEU A 726 17.24 -25.37 5.47
CA LEU A 726 17.97 -26.23 4.53
C LEU A 726 19.01 -25.41 3.74
N PRO A 727 20.26 -25.90 3.58
CA PRO A 727 21.32 -25.22 2.83
C PRO A 727 21.02 -25.01 1.34
N GLU A 728 21.67 -24.02 0.72
CA GLU A 728 21.53 -23.68 -0.72
C GLU A 728 21.96 -24.81 -1.67
N ASP A 729 22.85 -25.69 -1.21
CA ASP A 729 23.40 -26.87 -1.90
C ASP A 729 22.63 -28.17 -1.60
N PHE A 730 21.53 -28.10 -0.86
CA PHE A 730 20.69 -29.25 -0.56
C PHE A 730 19.84 -29.66 -1.77
N ALA A 731 20.33 -30.64 -2.54
CA ALA A 731 19.59 -31.33 -3.59
C ALA A 731 19.40 -32.81 -3.19
N PRO A 732 18.25 -33.20 -2.60
CA PRO A 732 18.01 -34.60 -2.29
C PRO A 732 17.93 -35.41 -3.60
N PRO A 733 18.54 -36.60 -3.69
CA PRO A 733 18.37 -37.49 -4.84
C PRO A 733 16.87 -37.74 -5.15
N LEU A 734 16.56 -37.96 -6.43
CA LEU A 734 15.20 -38.32 -6.85
C LEU A 734 14.71 -39.56 -6.08
N GLY A 735 13.65 -39.39 -5.28
CA GLY A 735 13.09 -40.44 -4.44
C GLY A 735 13.47 -40.38 -2.96
N THR A 736 14.36 -39.47 -2.55
CA THR A 736 14.69 -39.26 -1.12
C THR A 736 13.52 -38.57 -0.41
N GLY A 737 13.10 -39.15 0.71
CA GLY A 737 12.09 -38.58 1.60
C GLY A 737 12.74 -37.97 2.83
N ILE A 738 12.36 -36.74 3.18
CA ILE A 738 12.66 -36.11 4.46
C ILE A 738 11.54 -36.51 5.42
N VAL A 739 11.86 -37.30 6.44
CA VAL A 739 10.91 -37.56 7.53
C VAL A 739 10.82 -36.29 8.37
N LEU A 740 9.59 -35.80 8.59
CA LEU A 740 9.34 -34.56 9.33
C LEU A 740 8.67 -34.83 10.67
N ALA A 741 7.97 -35.94 10.86
CA ALA A 741 7.45 -36.33 12.17
C ALA A 741 7.18 -37.84 12.24
N GLN A 742 7.49 -38.47 13.38
CA GLN A 742 7.18 -39.88 13.65
C GLN A 742 6.44 -40.06 14.98
N TRP A 743 5.45 -40.95 14.98
CA TRP A 743 4.56 -41.23 16.12
C TRP A 743 5.01 -42.44 16.93
N HIS A 744 5.12 -42.27 18.25
CA HIS A 744 5.45 -43.32 19.20
C HIS A 744 4.37 -43.50 20.27
N ASP A 745 4.15 -44.76 20.66
CA ASP A 745 3.28 -45.11 21.77
C ASP A 745 4.04 -45.09 23.10
N GLN A 746 3.54 -44.33 24.09
CA GLN A 746 4.13 -44.34 25.44
C GLN A 746 3.97 -45.69 26.14
N ALA A 747 2.92 -46.44 25.84
CA ALA A 747 2.67 -47.74 26.50
C ALA A 747 3.75 -48.78 26.19
N LYS A 748 4.51 -48.57 25.10
CA LYS A 748 5.66 -49.38 24.71
C LYS A 748 6.76 -48.47 24.17
N LEU A 749 7.42 -47.75 25.06
CA LEU A 749 8.69 -47.06 24.78
C LEU A 749 9.65 -47.99 24.02
N GLY A 750 9.71 -47.86 22.69
CA GLY A 750 10.55 -48.67 21.82
C GLY A 750 9.93 -49.16 20.51
N GLU A 751 8.61 -49.21 20.36
CA GLU A 751 7.96 -49.65 19.10
C GLU A 751 7.37 -48.45 18.33
N PRO A 752 7.64 -48.28 17.02
CA PRO A 752 6.89 -47.34 16.19
C PRO A 752 5.41 -47.76 16.20
N SER A 753 4.49 -46.80 16.22
CA SER A 753 3.03 -47.01 16.37
C SER A 753 2.34 -47.78 15.22
N GLY A 754 3.07 -48.53 14.40
CA GLY A 754 2.57 -49.24 13.21
C GLY A 754 2.08 -48.32 12.08
N LYS A 755 1.98 -47.01 12.33
CA LYS A 755 1.54 -45.99 11.36
C LYS A 755 2.74 -45.39 10.62
N PRO A 756 2.63 -45.14 9.31
CA PRO A 756 3.73 -44.58 8.53
C PRO A 756 4.05 -43.13 8.96
N PRO A 757 5.34 -42.75 9.05
CA PRO A 757 5.74 -41.41 9.46
C PRO A 757 5.25 -40.34 8.46
N LEU A 758 5.08 -39.10 8.93
CA LEU A 758 4.86 -37.96 8.03
C LEU A 758 6.20 -37.65 7.34
N ALA A 759 6.27 -37.87 6.04
CA ALA A 759 7.45 -37.60 5.24
C ALA A 759 7.15 -36.64 4.10
N LEU A 760 8.07 -35.73 3.80
CA LEU A 760 8.08 -34.89 2.61
C LEU A 760 9.01 -35.53 1.58
N ARG A 761 8.47 -35.94 0.43
CA ARG A 761 9.22 -36.52 -0.67
C ARG A 761 9.40 -35.51 -1.79
N PHE A 762 10.60 -35.49 -2.34
CA PHE A 762 10.91 -34.74 -3.55
C PHE A 762 10.73 -35.66 -4.77
N ARG A 763 9.78 -35.33 -5.65
CA ARG A 763 9.52 -36.10 -6.87
C ARG A 763 9.11 -35.16 -8.00
N ASP A 764 9.70 -35.32 -9.18
CA ASP A 764 9.36 -34.57 -10.40
C ASP A 764 9.44 -33.03 -10.24
N GLY A 765 10.42 -32.53 -9.48
CA GLY A 765 10.60 -31.09 -9.21
C GLY A 765 9.58 -30.49 -8.23
N ARG A 766 8.80 -31.33 -7.55
CA ARG A 766 7.79 -30.93 -6.58
C ARG A 766 8.02 -31.57 -5.22
N LEU A 767 7.65 -30.84 -4.17
CA LEU A 767 7.61 -31.36 -2.80
C LEU A 767 6.21 -31.88 -2.51
N ARG A 768 6.11 -33.12 -2.03
CA ARG A 768 4.85 -33.79 -1.73
C ARG A 768 4.92 -34.51 -0.38
N PHE A 769 3.91 -34.33 0.46
CA PHE A 769 3.79 -35.13 1.68
C PHE A 769 3.30 -36.55 1.36
N THR A 770 3.86 -37.53 2.07
CA THR A 770 3.50 -38.96 2.04
C THR A 770 3.55 -39.49 3.47
N GLY A 771 2.53 -40.21 3.95
CA GLY A 771 2.54 -40.75 5.32
C GLY A 771 1.16 -41.07 5.89
N ALA A 772 1.06 -41.26 7.22
CA ALA A 772 -0.16 -41.70 7.94
C ALA A 772 -1.46 -40.94 7.62
N PHE A 773 -1.37 -39.71 7.09
CA PHE A 773 -2.54 -38.95 6.69
C PHE A 773 -3.20 -39.45 5.40
N ASP A 774 -2.48 -40.14 4.53
CA ASP A 774 -3.10 -40.79 3.35
C ASP A 774 -4.04 -41.92 3.79
N ASP A 775 -3.61 -42.74 4.77
CA ASP A 775 -4.45 -43.81 5.34
C ASP A 775 -5.60 -43.27 6.21
N VAL A 776 -5.35 -42.19 6.97
CA VAL A 776 -6.39 -41.53 7.81
C VAL A 776 -7.41 -40.78 6.96
N ALA A 777 -7.00 -40.13 5.85
CA ALA A 777 -7.89 -39.48 4.89
C ALA A 777 -8.75 -40.50 4.14
N SER A 778 -8.17 -41.67 3.80
CA SER A 778 -8.90 -42.78 3.18
C SER A 778 -9.99 -43.36 4.08
N ALA A 779 -9.77 -43.36 5.40
CA ALA A 779 -10.69 -43.91 6.39
C ALA A 779 -11.78 -42.93 6.89
N ASN A 780 -11.71 -41.64 6.55
CA ASN A 780 -12.65 -40.61 7.04
C ASN A 780 -12.99 -39.54 5.96
N PRO A 781 -13.87 -39.86 4.99
CA PRO A 781 -14.20 -38.97 3.87
C PRO A 781 -14.98 -37.69 4.24
N ALA A 782 -15.38 -37.52 5.51
CA ALA A 782 -16.12 -36.35 5.99
C ALA A 782 -15.22 -35.18 6.47
N LYS A 783 -13.89 -35.28 6.33
CA LYS A 783 -12.94 -34.30 6.88
C LYS A 783 -12.14 -33.59 5.80
N THR A 784 -11.82 -32.32 6.04
CA THR A 784 -11.07 -31.45 5.13
C THR A 784 -9.58 -31.59 5.33
N HIS A 785 -8.87 -31.98 4.27
CA HIS A 785 -7.41 -32.00 4.19
C HIS A 785 -7.02 -31.30 2.90
N VAL A 786 -6.05 -30.38 2.94
CA VAL A 786 -5.53 -29.74 1.72
C VAL A 786 -4.02 -29.90 1.70
N PHE A 787 -3.55 -30.68 0.73
CA PHE A 787 -2.13 -30.75 0.39
C PHE A 787 -1.87 -29.81 -0.79
N HIS A 788 -0.96 -28.86 -0.63
CA HIS A 788 -0.51 -28.02 -1.72
C HIS A 788 0.78 -28.62 -2.31
N GLU A 789 0.72 -29.11 -3.55
CA GLU A 789 1.95 -29.40 -4.31
C GLU A 789 2.63 -28.07 -4.66
N MET A 790 3.89 -27.94 -4.29
CA MET A 790 4.69 -26.75 -4.59
C MET A 790 5.88 -27.13 -5.47
N ALA A 791 6.13 -26.30 -6.50
CA ALA A 791 7.39 -26.34 -7.23
C ALA A 791 8.51 -26.01 -6.25
N ALA A 792 9.50 -26.88 -6.15
CA ALA A 792 10.60 -26.67 -5.24
C ALA A 792 11.54 -25.60 -5.80
N PRO A 793 11.80 -24.51 -5.07
CA PRO A 793 12.81 -23.55 -5.48
C PRO A 793 14.18 -24.18 -5.19
N LEU A 794 14.80 -24.79 -6.20
CA LEU A 794 16.19 -25.23 -6.11
C LEU A 794 17.08 -24.00 -5.90
N GLY A 795 17.93 -24.02 -4.86
CA GLY A 795 18.87 -22.93 -4.53
C GLY A 795 18.25 -21.73 -3.82
N GLN A 796 17.15 -21.90 -3.06
CA GLN A 796 16.59 -20.84 -2.21
C GLN A 796 16.41 -21.32 -0.77
N TRP A 797 16.51 -20.37 0.17
CA TRP A 797 16.21 -20.56 1.57
C TRP A 797 14.79 -21.09 1.77
N MET A 798 14.65 -22.13 2.59
CA MET A 798 13.37 -22.76 2.92
C MET A 798 13.12 -22.66 4.42
N ASP A 799 12.17 -21.80 4.82
CA ASP A 799 11.64 -21.69 6.18
C ASP A 799 10.39 -22.57 6.29
N PHE A 800 10.52 -23.71 6.97
CA PHE A 800 9.41 -24.61 7.24
C PHE A 800 8.85 -24.35 8.63
N VAL A 801 7.62 -23.84 8.73
CA VAL A 801 6.96 -23.58 10.01
C VAL A 801 5.82 -24.57 10.23
N PHE A 802 5.88 -25.37 11.30
CA PHE A 802 4.74 -26.19 11.76
C PHE A 802 4.04 -25.51 12.91
N ARG A 803 2.71 -25.43 12.86
CA ARG A 803 1.84 -25.04 13.97
C ARG A 803 0.99 -26.23 14.37
N ILE A 804 1.06 -26.64 15.63
CA ILE A 804 0.25 -27.74 16.16
C ILE A 804 -0.59 -27.21 17.31
N ARG A 805 -1.90 -27.49 17.29
CA ARG A 805 -2.84 -27.26 18.40
C ARG A 805 -3.58 -28.54 18.72
N TRP A 806 -3.75 -28.85 19.99
CA TRP A 806 -4.45 -30.05 20.44
C TRP A 806 -5.65 -29.70 21.34
N SER A 807 -6.77 -30.40 21.15
CA SER A 807 -7.94 -30.26 22.00
C SER A 807 -7.98 -31.37 23.06
N ARG A 808 -8.56 -31.07 24.22
CA ARG A 808 -8.80 -32.08 25.28
C ARG A 808 -9.64 -33.28 24.82
N THR A 809 -10.32 -33.18 23.68
CA THR A 809 -11.17 -34.24 23.11
C THR A 809 -10.39 -35.22 22.21
N GLY A 810 -9.08 -35.02 22.02
CA GLY A 810 -8.24 -35.89 21.18
C GLY A 810 -8.08 -35.44 19.74
N ASP A 811 -8.60 -34.27 19.39
CA ASP A 811 -8.47 -33.67 18.06
C ASP A 811 -7.22 -32.79 17.98
N ALA A 812 -6.56 -32.78 16.82
CA ALA A 812 -5.46 -31.87 16.54
C ALA A 812 -5.70 -31.06 15.29
N ALA A 813 -5.24 -29.82 15.34
CA ALA A 813 -5.02 -28.97 14.18
C ALA A 813 -3.52 -28.92 13.90
N ILE A 814 -3.10 -29.21 12.67
CA ILE A 814 -1.71 -29.09 12.23
C ILE A 814 -1.69 -28.23 10.98
N GLU A 815 -0.98 -27.12 11.03
CA GLU A 815 -0.71 -26.26 9.87
C GLU A 815 0.78 -26.33 9.57
N ALA A 816 1.15 -26.47 8.31
CA ALA A 816 2.54 -26.31 7.88
C ALA A 816 2.63 -25.17 6.87
N PHE A 817 3.67 -24.36 6.98
CA PHE A 817 3.99 -23.28 6.09
C PHE A 817 5.39 -23.48 5.53
N LEU A 818 5.59 -23.08 4.27
CA LEU A 818 6.88 -23.02 3.63
C LEU A 818 7.08 -21.60 3.08
N ASN A 819 8.11 -20.88 3.55
CA ASN A 819 8.38 -19.48 3.20
C ASN A 819 7.14 -18.59 3.37
N GLY A 820 6.40 -18.80 4.47
CA GLY A 820 5.16 -18.07 4.79
C GLY A 820 3.93 -18.46 3.94
N ARG A 821 4.04 -19.44 3.02
CA ARG A 821 2.90 -19.96 2.26
C ARG A 821 2.33 -21.21 2.90
N PRO A 822 1.00 -21.35 3.04
CA PRO A 822 0.40 -22.56 3.59
C PRO A 822 0.69 -23.75 2.67
N LEU A 823 1.34 -24.75 3.25
CA LEU A 823 1.77 -25.97 2.57
C LEU A 823 0.82 -27.14 2.90
N PHE A 824 0.37 -27.21 4.15
CA PHE A 824 -0.50 -28.28 4.65
C PHE A 824 -1.41 -27.76 5.75
N ASN A 825 -2.65 -28.23 5.77
CA ASN A 825 -3.55 -28.05 6.90
C ASN A 825 -4.31 -29.36 7.18
N PHE A 826 -4.28 -29.78 8.44
CA PHE A 826 -5.00 -30.95 8.94
C PHE A 826 -5.82 -30.59 10.16
N TRP A 827 -7.04 -31.11 10.19
CA TRP A 827 -7.90 -31.05 11.37
C TRP A 827 -8.56 -32.40 11.60
N GLY A 828 -8.31 -33.02 12.75
CA GLY A 828 -8.97 -34.26 13.14
C GLY A 828 -8.31 -35.04 14.28
N PRO A 829 -8.93 -36.15 14.70
CA PRO A 829 -8.44 -37.02 15.76
C PRO A 829 -7.26 -37.83 15.25
N LEU A 830 -6.14 -37.75 15.96
CA LEU A 830 -4.92 -38.52 15.65
C LEU A 830 -4.95 -39.95 16.22
N GLY A 831 -6.06 -40.32 16.87
CA GLY A 831 -6.33 -41.68 17.34
C GLY A 831 -5.74 -42.02 18.71
N TYR A 832 -5.31 -41.04 19.50
CA TYR A 832 -4.95 -41.23 20.90
C TYR A 832 -6.15 -40.93 21.80
N ARG A 833 -6.80 -41.97 22.31
CA ARG A 833 -7.63 -41.90 23.52
C ARG A 833 -6.81 -42.53 24.65
N ASN A 834 -6.03 -41.73 25.35
CA ASN A 834 -5.58 -42.09 26.69
C ASN A 834 -6.02 -40.96 27.61
N GLU A 835 -6.93 -41.24 28.54
CA GLU A 835 -7.59 -40.23 29.39
C GLU A 835 -6.67 -39.66 30.48
N GLU A 836 -5.46 -40.22 30.66
CA GLU A 836 -4.56 -39.86 31.76
C GLU A 836 -3.27 -39.13 31.35
N GLN A 837 -2.84 -39.17 30.07
CA GLN A 837 -1.56 -38.55 29.65
C GLN A 837 -1.60 -38.00 28.21
N ALA A 838 -0.97 -36.83 28.00
CA ALA A 838 -0.87 -36.16 26.70
C ALA A 838 0.07 -36.92 25.74
N PRO A 839 -0.24 -37.01 24.44
CA PRO A 839 0.67 -37.61 23.46
C PRO A 839 1.97 -36.79 23.34
N TYR A 840 3.09 -37.47 23.06
CA TYR A 840 4.38 -36.83 22.79
C TYR A 840 4.80 -37.07 21.33
N PHE A 841 5.58 -36.14 20.78
CA PHE A 841 6.02 -36.14 19.39
C PHE A 841 7.54 -36.31 19.32
N LYS A 842 8.02 -37.10 18.37
CA LYS A 842 9.44 -37.14 18.01
C LYS A 842 9.62 -36.57 16.60
N LEU A 843 10.28 -35.42 16.53
CA LEU A 843 10.69 -34.79 15.27
C LEU A 843 12.13 -35.21 14.96
N GLY A 844 12.41 -35.64 13.74
CA GLY A 844 13.77 -36.00 13.34
C GLY A 844 13.93 -36.03 11.82
N LEU A 845 14.96 -35.35 11.31
CA LEU A 845 15.37 -35.41 9.91
C LEU A 845 16.07 -36.74 9.63
N TYR A 846 15.52 -37.52 8.70
CA TYR A 846 16.13 -38.77 8.24
C TYR A 846 16.16 -38.77 6.71
N ALA A 847 17.32 -39.04 6.12
CA ALA A 847 17.49 -39.27 4.69
C ALA A 847 17.75 -40.77 4.47
N SER A 848 16.91 -41.44 3.68
CA SER A 848 17.13 -42.84 3.30
C SER A 848 17.66 -42.93 1.86
N GLY A 849 18.92 -43.35 1.70
CA GLY A 849 19.56 -43.62 0.41
C GLY A 849 21.09 -43.49 0.46
N PRO A 850 21.85 -44.16 -0.43
CA PRO A 850 23.31 -44.16 -0.38
C PRO A 850 23.87 -42.79 -0.81
N ILE A 851 24.61 -42.16 0.10
CA ILE A 851 25.25 -40.86 -0.09
C ILE A 851 26.76 -41.08 -0.10
N ASP A 852 27.42 -40.89 -1.24
CA ASP A 852 28.89 -40.78 -1.32
C ASP A 852 29.27 -39.29 -1.15
N GLY A 853 29.49 -38.85 0.10
CA GLY A 853 29.89 -37.47 0.48
C GLY A 853 29.30 -37.06 1.84
N PRO A 854 29.95 -36.18 2.65
CA PRO A 854 29.73 -36.19 4.10
C PRO A 854 28.40 -35.54 4.51
N LEU A 855 27.39 -36.40 4.60
CA LEU A 855 26.22 -36.27 5.47
C LEU A 855 26.31 -37.44 6.46
N VAL A 856 26.68 -37.16 7.71
CA VAL A 856 26.79 -38.20 8.75
C VAL A 856 25.77 -37.93 9.85
N ALA A 857 24.60 -38.54 9.70
CA ALA A 857 23.66 -38.79 10.80
C ALA A 857 23.63 -40.30 11.06
N TYR A 858 24.36 -40.75 12.10
CA TYR A 858 24.32 -42.13 12.56
C TYR A 858 23.03 -42.40 13.35
N HIS A 859 22.36 -43.49 12.99
CA HIS A 859 21.34 -44.17 13.77
C HIS A 859 22.03 -45.08 14.79
N ASP A 860 21.57 -45.09 16.05
CA ASP A 860 21.93 -46.14 17.00
C ASP A 860 20.69 -46.56 17.81
N ASN A 861 20.13 -47.72 17.46
CA ASN A 861 19.23 -48.47 18.34
C ASN A 861 20.15 -49.38 19.17
N TYR A 862 20.32 -49.08 20.45
CA TYR A 862 21.16 -49.88 21.33
C TYR A 862 20.68 -51.34 21.40
N SER A 863 21.56 -52.28 21.04
CA SER A 863 21.58 -53.59 21.68
C SER A 863 23.02 -53.96 22.05
N ARG A 864 23.24 -54.18 23.36
CA ARG A 864 24.37 -54.98 23.82
C ARG A 864 24.15 -56.40 23.31
N GLY A 865 24.96 -56.88 22.38
CA GLY A 865 25.08 -58.30 22.06
C GLY A 865 24.99 -58.66 20.58
N SER A 866 26.15 -58.99 19.99
CA SER A 866 26.38 -59.93 18.86
C SER A 866 25.54 -59.82 17.57
N SER A 867 26.26 -59.40 16.50
CA SER A 867 26.20 -59.88 15.10
C SER A 867 24.87 -59.91 14.34
N PHE A 868 24.76 -59.07 13.31
CA PHE A 868 23.96 -59.37 12.11
C PHE A 868 24.77 -59.05 10.84
N ALA A 869 25.33 -60.11 10.26
CA ALA A 869 25.45 -60.24 8.81
C ALA A 869 24.07 -60.68 8.27
N GLU A 870 23.81 -60.35 7.00
CA GLU A 870 22.69 -60.80 6.15
C GLU A 870 21.28 -60.28 6.48
N VAL A 871 20.82 -59.30 5.68
CA VAL A 871 19.40 -59.18 5.30
C VAL A 871 19.30 -59.00 3.79
N ASP A 872 18.50 -59.88 3.20
CA ASP A 872 18.28 -60.19 1.78
C ASP A 872 17.64 -59.02 0.98
N PRO A 873 18.14 -58.65 -0.22
CA PRO A 873 17.56 -57.59 -1.05
C PRO A 873 16.27 -57.97 -1.81
N SER A 874 15.68 -59.15 -1.61
CA SER A 874 14.65 -59.69 -2.52
C SER A 874 13.20 -59.24 -2.32
N VAL A 875 12.88 -58.20 -1.54
CA VAL A 875 11.49 -57.69 -1.44
C VAL A 875 11.32 -56.40 -2.24
N SER A 876 11.45 -56.54 -3.56
CA SER A 876 10.97 -55.56 -4.53
C SER A 876 9.58 -55.97 -5.02
N HIS A 877 8.63 -55.04 -5.05
CA HIS A 877 7.45 -55.13 -5.92
C HIS A 877 7.55 -53.95 -6.89
N GLY A 878 7.59 -54.32 -8.17
CA GLY A 878 8.27 -53.57 -9.21
C GLY A 878 7.47 -52.45 -9.85
N VAL A 879 8.23 -51.53 -10.44
CA VAL A 879 7.88 -50.85 -11.68
C VAL A 879 9.17 -50.74 -12.50
N ALA A 880 9.20 -51.42 -13.64
CA ALA A 880 10.32 -51.42 -14.57
C ALA A 880 10.43 -50.06 -15.27
N ALA A 881 11.63 -49.46 -15.27
CA ALA A 881 11.98 -48.35 -16.14
C ALA A 881 13.01 -48.84 -17.16
N VAL A 882 12.65 -48.74 -18.44
CA VAL A 882 13.51 -49.00 -19.59
C VAL A 882 14.54 -47.86 -19.69
N VAL A 883 15.81 -48.22 -19.73
CA VAL A 883 16.95 -47.33 -19.97
C VAL A 883 17.25 -47.29 -21.47
N PRO A 884 17.48 -46.12 -22.09
CA PRO A 884 18.44 -46.00 -23.18
C PRO A 884 19.74 -45.39 -22.62
N GLU A 885 20.83 -46.11 -22.86
CA GLU A 885 22.21 -45.74 -22.52
C GLU A 885 22.70 -44.48 -23.26
N PRO A 886 23.77 -43.84 -22.75
CA PRO A 886 24.12 -42.45 -23.06
C PRO A 886 25.00 -42.28 -24.31
N ALA A 887 24.89 -41.09 -24.91
CA ALA A 887 25.96 -40.43 -25.64
C ALA A 887 26.12 -39.00 -25.10
#